data_AF-A0A936PQD1-F1
#
_entry.id   AF-A0A936PQD1-F1
#
_cell.length_a   1.000
_cell.length_b   1.000
_cell.length_c   1.000
_cell.angle_alpha   90.00
_cell.angle_beta   90.00
_cell.angle_gamma   90.00
#
_symmetry.space_group_name_H-M   'P 1'
#
loop_
_entity.id
_entity.type
_entity.pdbx_description
1 polymer ?
#
loop_
_entity_poly.entity_id
_entity_poly.type
_entity_poly.pdbx_seq_one_letter_code
_entity_poly.pdbx_strand_id
1 'polypeptide(L)'
;MSLMWLLLPGLFAQELVNRTNDPSDAPEASPEAAAARQLAELGAELAAAQVKAADHAVLSRIVADATTLLDEGLSAAQRVGAAQDLATLGDSRGLPFLLFAVRRAGDAEVRAQAMRAAGSFDDPAVRQLASEGLESPSQPPVLRIACMDVLLLTPDEALGERLYALAGDREAPEAVREAALAALNTHYPVLVQLRGEPEALGLTLGAVPGIVANGVAGGVMLSSIGVLGQSDVGVVIGAIGGSLVGAGTGTTYALTRPLTPGQSLAYTLGVASGLNIGVSTSFMLGAGDEASAAFRAVGVGAGAVMGYRRFKKDPTVSDVMEGAIGAHLGQQLAFGAHDLIVPSPPFKYSYYDDQAAYRAWGVEVQQWSQRRVGVALGGLVVGGAATALAQDAWDLSVEDAVFGGVVGAEGAWIGGWLPVAIDGEYRSGAVRVGWVAGTAAGLALTELRPASVQQSFFTAYGAAAGNALGAGLPMLAGTKKERVMARVMLPVGAAGAAAGYLAADQLSVEGGDGALLYIGVPIVLAHNAALASGLNRLTDLQGDQATGLFLAGSGLGALGAAALGAKTDPTAAQVALVASAGAWGAWYGVLTPIALNIDTPDGALMLSGVGLADGLMVATALAQLPAVGLKPRSTLAPQLFAVGGATLGALGVALTTDSGQAIAGGALVGASLGFGGGTIFQVSRDRNVAKDRQALALLPRPDLHRLPGHWSPSLAPTMMEDGSPGVAMGLTITGL
;
A
#
# COMPACT_ATOMS: atom_id res chain seq x y z
N MET A 1 37.05 47.42 2.81
CA MET A 1 37.75 48.72 2.65
C MET A 1 38.88 48.96 3.65
N SER A 2 38.94 48.29 4.81
CA SER A 2 40.00 48.51 5.81
C SER A 2 41.35 47.81 5.53
N LEU A 3 41.40 46.82 4.62
CA LEU A 3 42.67 46.19 4.20
C LEU A 3 43.50 47.07 3.25
N MET A 4 42.87 48.01 2.55
CA MET A 4 43.53 48.84 1.53
C MET A 4 44.44 49.92 2.15
N TRP A 5 44.21 50.28 3.42
CA TRP A 5 45.02 51.26 4.14
C TRP A 5 46.29 50.68 4.77
N LEU A 6 46.41 49.35 4.92
CA LEU A 6 47.58 48.69 5.50
C LEU A 6 48.68 48.38 4.47
N LEU A 7 48.37 48.37 3.16
CA LEU A 7 49.32 48.07 2.09
C LEU A 7 50.00 49.32 1.49
N LEU A 8 49.48 50.52 1.78
CA LEU A 8 49.97 51.80 1.26
C LEU A 8 51.41 52.17 1.70
N PRO A 9 51.86 51.88 2.94
CA PRO A 9 53.24 52.19 3.36
C PRO A 9 54.29 51.30 2.67
N GLY A 10 53.96 50.02 2.41
CA GLY A 10 54.88 49.06 1.79
C GLY A 10 55.16 49.36 0.32
N LEU A 11 54.14 49.79 -0.43
CA LEU A 11 54.28 50.20 -1.84
C LEU A 11 55.12 51.47 -2.00
N PHE A 12 55.00 52.43 -1.08
CA PHE A 12 55.83 53.64 -1.09
C PHE A 12 57.30 53.35 -0.74
N ALA A 13 57.57 52.42 0.17
CA ALA A 13 58.93 52.02 0.54
C ALA A 13 59.63 51.25 -0.60
N GLN A 14 58.90 50.40 -1.33
CA GLN A 14 59.45 49.59 -2.42
C GLN A 14 59.79 50.43 -3.67
N GLU A 15 59.04 51.51 -3.91
CA GLU A 15 59.32 52.46 -5.00
C GLU A 15 60.49 53.41 -4.68
N LEU A 16 60.74 53.69 -3.39
CA LEU A 16 61.93 54.41 -2.92
C LEU A 16 63.22 53.56 -3.01
N VAL A 17 63.14 52.25 -2.74
CA VAL A 17 64.29 51.33 -2.84
C VAL A 17 64.70 51.07 -4.30
N ASN A 18 63.75 51.03 -5.24
CA ASN A 18 64.05 50.79 -6.66
C ASN A 18 64.70 51.98 -7.38
N ARG A 19 64.72 53.20 -6.80
CA ARG A 19 65.33 54.39 -7.41
C ARG A 19 66.83 54.57 -7.12
N THR A 20 67.46 53.72 -6.30
CA THR A 20 68.86 53.89 -5.87
C THR A 20 69.81 52.76 -6.30
N ASN A 21 69.55 52.09 -7.44
CA ASN A 21 70.39 51.01 -7.97
C ASN A 21 71.63 51.51 -8.75
N ASP A 22 72.39 52.47 -8.21
CA ASP A 22 73.79 52.68 -8.59
C ASP A 22 74.69 52.15 -7.45
N PRO A 23 75.28 50.96 -7.58
CA PRO A 23 76.05 50.31 -6.51
C PRO A 23 77.41 50.96 -6.23
N SER A 24 77.74 52.11 -6.83
CA SER A 24 79.03 52.79 -6.70
C SER A 24 79.05 54.02 -5.76
N ASP A 25 77.89 54.55 -5.35
CA ASP A 25 77.76 55.65 -4.39
C ASP A 25 76.83 55.22 -3.23
N ALA A 26 77.35 54.45 -2.28
CA ALA A 26 76.65 54.18 -1.02
C ALA A 26 77.05 55.25 0.02
N PRO A 27 76.31 56.36 0.16
CA PRO A 27 76.47 57.22 1.32
C PRO A 27 76.12 56.40 2.57
N GLU A 28 76.86 56.62 3.67
CA GLU A 28 76.52 56.10 4.99
C GLU A 28 75.00 56.21 5.19
N ALA A 29 74.34 55.06 5.31
CA ALA A 29 72.89 54.96 5.33
C ALA A 29 72.33 56.00 6.31
N SER A 30 71.57 56.98 5.80
CA SER A 30 70.97 57.98 6.66
C SER A 30 70.12 57.25 7.71
N PRO A 31 70.04 57.77 8.95
CA PRO A 31 69.22 57.17 10.00
C PRO A 31 67.78 56.90 9.57
N GLU A 32 67.27 57.71 8.62
CA GLU A 32 65.94 57.57 8.03
C GLU A 32 65.81 56.32 7.13
N ALA A 33 66.82 55.98 6.35
CA ALA A 33 66.81 54.78 5.51
C ALA A 33 66.87 53.48 6.35
N ALA A 34 67.62 53.50 7.47
CA ALA A 34 67.64 52.40 8.42
C ALA A 34 66.29 52.25 9.14
N ALA A 35 65.68 53.36 9.58
CA ALA A 35 64.37 53.36 10.21
C ALA A 35 63.25 52.87 9.25
N ALA A 36 63.31 53.26 7.97
CA ALA A 36 62.35 52.80 6.96
C ALA A 36 62.43 51.28 6.72
N ARG A 37 63.64 50.70 6.68
CA ARG A 37 63.82 49.25 6.57
C ARG A 37 63.27 48.52 7.80
N GLN A 38 63.54 49.03 8.99
CA GLN A 38 63.07 48.42 10.24
C GLN A 38 61.53 48.47 10.36
N LEU A 39 60.89 49.55 9.88
CA LEU A 39 59.43 49.66 9.78
C LEU A 39 58.84 48.69 8.75
N ALA A 40 59.51 48.47 7.62
CA ALA A 40 59.08 47.49 6.61
C ALA A 40 59.19 46.05 7.12
N GLU A 41 60.28 45.71 7.83
CA GLU A 41 60.46 44.40 8.48
C GLU A 41 59.39 44.15 9.54
N LEU A 42 59.13 45.11 10.44
CA LEU A 42 58.05 45.03 11.42
C LEU A 42 56.66 44.91 10.77
N GLY A 43 56.42 45.60 9.65
CA GLY A 43 55.19 45.47 8.89
C GLY A 43 54.99 44.09 8.29
N ALA A 44 56.07 43.49 7.75
CA ALA A 44 56.05 42.13 7.23
C ALA A 44 55.85 41.08 8.34
N GLU A 45 56.51 41.25 9.49
CA GLU A 45 56.32 40.39 10.67
C GLU A 45 54.89 40.47 11.22
N LEU A 46 54.32 41.67 11.30
CA LEU A 46 52.93 41.86 11.74
C LEU A 46 51.94 41.22 10.77
N ALA A 47 52.14 41.37 9.46
CA ALA A 47 51.32 40.73 8.45
C ALA A 47 51.41 39.19 8.55
N ALA A 48 52.61 38.63 8.72
CA ALA A 48 52.81 37.20 8.91
C ALA A 48 52.16 36.70 10.22
N ALA A 49 52.24 37.47 11.31
CA ALA A 49 51.59 37.16 12.57
C ALA A 49 50.06 37.19 12.46
N GLN A 50 49.50 38.16 11.71
CA GLN A 50 48.06 38.24 11.45
C GLN A 50 47.55 37.06 10.61
N VAL A 51 48.30 36.66 9.58
CA VAL A 51 47.97 35.45 8.78
C VAL A 51 48.00 34.21 9.67
N LYS A 52 49.02 34.05 10.52
CA LYS A 52 49.13 32.93 11.45
C LYS A 52 48.01 32.91 12.51
N ALA A 53 47.61 34.07 13.01
CA ALA A 53 46.52 34.20 13.97
C ALA A 53 45.16 33.85 13.32
N ALA A 54 44.93 34.29 12.08
CA ALA A 54 43.73 33.94 11.32
C ALA A 54 43.66 32.44 11.03
N ASP A 55 44.79 31.83 10.60
CA ASP A 55 44.88 30.39 10.37
C ASP A 55 44.62 29.58 11.65
N HIS A 56 45.18 30.02 12.78
CA HIS A 56 44.94 29.40 14.07
C HIS A 56 43.47 29.49 14.51
N ALA A 57 42.78 30.60 14.21
CA ALA A 57 41.36 30.75 14.51
C ALA A 57 40.49 29.81 13.68
N VAL A 58 40.81 29.61 12.40
CA VAL A 58 40.14 28.64 11.53
C VAL A 58 40.37 27.21 12.02
N LEU A 59 41.62 26.85 12.31
CA LEU A 59 41.96 25.53 12.88
C LEU A 59 41.22 25.26 14.20
N SER A 60 41.14 26.26 15.08
CA SER A 60 40.43 26.13 16.36
C SER A 60 38.94 25.83 16.16
N ARG A 61 38.29 26.45 15.17
CA ARG A 61 36.90 26.17 14.81
C ARG A 61 36.72 24.78 14.21
N ILE A 62 37.57 24.40 13.26
CA ILE A 62 37.55 23.06 12.65
C ILE A 62 37.67 21.98 13.75
N VAL A 63 38.57 22.16 14.72
CA VAL A 63 38.74 21.21 15.82
C VAL A 63 37.49 21.16 16.71
N ALA A 64 36.88 22.31 17.03
CA ALA A 64 35.67 22.34 17.84
C ALA A 64 34.47 21.65 17.16
N ASP A 65 34.24 21.94 15.89
CA ASP A 65 33.12 21.39 15.12
C ASP A 65 33.36 19.89 14.82
N ALA A 66 34.60 19.49 14.50
CA ALA A 66 34.96 18.08 14.34
C ALA A 66 34.76 17.29 15.64
N THR A 67 35.11 17.87 16.79
CA THR A 67 34.88 17.23 18.09
C THR A 67 33.39 17.05 18.34
N THR A 68 32.58 18.06 18.05
CA THR A 68 31.12 18.03 18.21
C THR A 68 30.48 16.99 17.28
N LEU A 69 30.89 16.94 16.01
CA LEU A 69 30.38 15.98 15.02
C LEU A 69 30.64 14.53 15.42
N LEU A 70 31.81 14.26 16.01
CA LEU A 70 32.30 12.92 16.33
C LEU A 70 31.94 12.44 17.74
N ASP A 71 31.37 13.29 18.59
CA ASP A 71 30.93 12.90 19.94
C ASP A 71 29.57 12.18 19.89
N GLU A 72 29.59 10.87 20.11
CA GLU A 72 28.37 10.04 20.15
C GLU A 72 27.48 10.30 21.38
N GLY A 73 27.98 11.02 22.39
CA GLY A 73 27.20 11.45 23.55
C GLY A 73 26.30 12.66 23.27
N LEU A 74 26.50 13.36 22.16
CA LEU A 74 25.69 14.51 21.76
C LEU A 74 24.49 14.10 20.90
N SER A 75 23.45 14.94 20.92
CA SER A 75 22.25 14.71 20.11
C SER A 75 22.55 14.76 18.61
N ALA A 76 21.80 14.00 17.81
CA ALA A 76 21.92 14.02 16.35
C ALA A 76 21.83 15.44 15.77
N ALA A 77 20.93 16.29 16.30
CA ALA A 77 20.77 17.68 15.87
C ALA A 77 22.04 18.53 16.05
N GLN A 78 22.73 18.41 17.18
CA GLN A 78 24.00 19.12 17.42
C GLN A 78 25.09 18.67 16.45
N ARG A 79 25.15 17.37 16.19
CA ARG A 79 26.14 16.77 15.29
C ARG A 79 25.89 17.14 13.82
N VAL A 80 24.62 17.16 13.40
CA VAL A 80 24.16 17.66 12.09
C VAL A 80 24.55 19.13 11.92
N GLY A 81 24.34 19.96 12.95
CA GLY A 81 24.78 21.37 12.95
C GLY A 81 26.30 21.51 12.76
N ALA A 82 27.09 20.74 13.51
CA ALA A 82 28.54 20.77 13.37
C ALA A 82 29.05 20.34 11.97
N ALA A 83 28.38 19.38 11.31
CA ALA A 83 28.69 19.04 9.93
C ALA A 83 28.42 20.21 8.96
N GLN A 84 27.33 20.95 9.17
CA GLN A 84 27.00 22.14 8.38
C GLN A 84 27.99 23.29 8.62
N ASP A 85 28.43 23.49 9.87
CA ASP A 85 29.42 24.50 10.21
C ASP A 85 30.77 24.22 9.54
N LEU A 86 31.23 22.95 9.54
CA LEU A 86 32.43 22.53 8.81
C LEU A 86 32.34 22.80 7.30
N ALA A 87 31.20 22.53 6.67
CA ALA A 87 31.00 22.84 5.26
C ALA A 87 30.99 24.37 5.00
N THR A 88 30.36 25.14 5.89
CA THR A 88 30.28 26.61 5.78
C THR A 88 31.65 27.27 5.92
N LEU A 89 32.55 26.70 6.72
CA LEU A 89 33.95 27.15 6.81
C LEU A 89 34.70 27.00 5.47
N GLY A 90 34.35 26.01 4.65
CA GLY A 90 34.93 25.77 3.33
C GLY A 90 36.42 25.40 3.32
N ASP A 91 37.00 25.11 4.50
CA ASP A 91 38.41 24.75 4.64
C ASP A 91 38.60 23.24 4.47
N SER A 92 39.42 22.82 3.50
CA SER A 92 39.62 21.41 3.16
C SER A 92 40.20 20.57 4.30
N ARG A 93 40.78 21.19 5.34
CA ARG A 93 41.23 20.49 6.56
C ARG A 93 40.07 19.91 7.38
N GLY A 94 38.83 20.40 7.19
CA GLY A 94 37.61 19.84 7.79
C GLY A 94 37.12 18.54 7.12
N LEU A 95 37.46 18.34 5.84
CA LEU A 95 36.94 17.24 5.03
C LEU A 95 37.18 15.83 5.60
N PRO A 96 38.38 15.48 6.14
CA PRO A 96 38.61 14.15 6.71
C PRO A 96 37.63 13.78 7.83
N PHE A 97 37.17 14.77 8.62
CA PHE A 97 36.22 14.54 9.71
C PHE A 97 34.81 14.26 9.18
N LEU A 98 34.38 14.97 8.13
CA LEU A 98 33.12 14.70 7.43
C LEU A 98 33.12 13.28 6.82
N LEU A 99 34.18 12.92 6.09
CA LEU A 99 34.33 11.59 5.50
C LEU A 99 34.35 10.48 6.56
N PHE A 100 34.97 10.74 7.72
CA PHE A 100 34.95 9.82 8.84
C PHE A 100 33.53 9.64 9.41
N ALA A 101 32.79 10.74 9.62
CA ALA A 101 31.42 10.69 10.13
C ALA A 101 30.48 9.91 9.20
N VAL A 102 30.57 10.10 7.88
CA VAL A 102 29.80 9.34 6.87
C VAL A 102 30.01 7.82 7.03
N ARG A 103 31.23 7.39 7.35
CA ARG A 103 31.59 5.97 7.45
C ARG A 103 31.27 5.35 8.82
N ARG A 104 31.32 6.12 9.90
CA ARG A 104 31.40 5.57 11.27
C ARG A 104 30.32 6.03 12.24
N ALA A 105 29.62 7.13 11.99
CA ALA A 105 28.57 7.56 12.91
C ALA A 105 27.46 6.50 12.99
N GLY A 106 26.98 6.17 14.21
CA GLY A 106 25.89 5.21 14.39
C GLY A 106 24.52 5.69 13.88
N ASP A 107 24.31 7.00 13.84
CA ASP A 107 23.06 7.63 13.43
C ASP A 107 23.01 7.89 11.92
N ALA A 108 21.96 7.42 11.24
CA ALA A 108 21.83 7.52 9.79
C ALA A 108 21.67 8.97 9.28
N GLU A 109 21.02 9.84 10.05
CA GLU A 109 20.79 11.24 9.70
C GLU A 109 22.10 12.02 9.77
N VAL A 110 22.91 11.79 10.81
CA VAL A 110 24.24 12.39 10.95
C VAL A 110 25.14 11.98 9.78
N ARG A 111 25.11 10.70 9.36
CA ARG A 111 25.87 10.23 8.19
C ARG A 111 25.40 10.91 6.90
N ALA A 112 24.09 11.00 6.69
CA ALA A 112 23.51 11.63 5.51
C ALA A 112 23.87 13.11 5.44
N GLN A 113 23.77 13.85 6.55
CA GLN A 113 24.15 15.26 6.58
C GLN A 113 25.65 15.47 6.38
N ALA A 114 26.50 14.64 7.00
CA ALA A 114 27.94 14.69 6.78
C ALA A 114 28.30 14.45 5.31
N MET A 115 27.55 13.59 4.61
CA MET A 115 27.73 13.34 3.17
C MET A 115 27.37 14.58 2.34
N ARG A 116 26.21 15.21 2.61
CA ARG A 116 25.83 16.47 1.94
C ARG A 116 26.83 17.60 2.19
N ALA A 117 27.28 17.74 3.44
CA ALA A 117 28.31 18.71 3.83
C ALA A 117 29.63 18.46 3.08
N ALA A 118 30.06 17.19 2.98
CA ALA A 118 31.26 16.81 2.23
C ALA A 118 31.11 17.12 0.72
N GLY A 119 29.90 17.08 0.17
CA GLY A 119 29.62 17.43 -1.23
C GLY A 119 29.94 18.89 -1.60
N SER A 120 30.10 19.79 -0.63
CA SER A 120 30.54 21.16 -0.88
C SER A 120 32.02 21.28 -1.30
N PHE A 121 32.81 20.21 -1.11
CA PHE A 121 34.21 20.14 -1.49
C PHE A 121 34.34 19.42 -2.84
N ASP A 122 35.02 20.04 -3.82
CA ASP A 122 35.38 19.39 -5.08
C ASP A 122 36.57 18.43 -4.88
N ASP A 123 36.31 17.31 -4.20
CA ASP A 123 37.31 16.31 -3.87
C ASP A 123 36.92 14.93 -4.47
N PRO A 124 37.82 14.25 -5.21
CA PRO A 124 37.55 12.93 -5.77
C PRO A 124 37.16 11.86 -4.73
N ALA A 125 37.68 11.94 -3.51
CA ALA A 125 37.36 11.00 -2.43
C ALA A 125 35.90 11.12 -1.97
N VAL A 126 35.33 12.32 -2.03
CA VAL A 126 33.89 12.56 -1.74
C VAL A 126 33.04 11.85 -2.78
N ARG A 127 33.35 12.04 -4.07
CA ARG A 127 32.62 11.40 -5.18
C ARG A 127 32.71 9.88 -5.13
N GLN A 128 33.90 9.35 -4.85
CA GLN A 128 34.09 7.91 -4.68
C GLN A 128 33.24 7.38 -3.51
N LEU A 129 33.27 8.03 -2.36
CA LEU A 129 32.46 7.61 -1.20
C LEU A 129 30.95 7.71 -1.47
N ALA A 130 30.52 8.75 -2.18
CA ALA A 130 29.13 8.91 -2.59
C ALA A 130 28.70 7.76 -3.52
N SER A 131 29.52 7.42 -4.51
CA SER A 131 29.28 6.29 -5.42
C SER A 131 29.15 4.97 -4.67
N GLU A 132 30.11 4.68 -3.77
CA GLU A 132 30.09 3.47 -2.93
C GLU A 132 28.83 3.42 -2.04
N GLY A 133 28.45 4.56 -1.46
CA GLY A 133 27.26 4.67 -0.61
C GLY A 133 25.95 4.48 -1.37
N LEU A 134 25.83 5.05 -2.58
CA LEU A 134 24.64 4.91 -3.42
C LEU A 134 24.41 3.45 -3.86
N GLU A 135 25.49 2.77 -4.24
CA GLU A 135 25.47 1.39 -4.76
C GLU A 135 25.33 0.33 -3.67
N SER A 136 25.64 0.66 -2.40
CA SER A 136 25.64 -0.31 -1.31
C SER A 136 24.21 -0.52 -0.75
N PRO A 137 23.63 -1.73 -0.90
CA PRO A 137 22.26 -2.00 -0.44
C PRO A 137 22.14 -2.06 1.09
N SER A 138 23.25 -2.21 1.82
CA SER A 138 23.27 -2.19 3.29
C SER A 138 23.22 -0.79 3.88
N GLN A 139 23.30 0.26 3.05
CA GLN A 139 23.22 1.63 3.54
C GLN A 139 21.77 2.06 3.78
N PRO A 140 21.52 2.84 4.86
CA PRO A 140 20.20 3.42 5.10
C PRO A 140 19.70 4.25 3.91
N PRO A 141 18.39 4.24 3.60
CA PRO A 141 17.82 5.02 2.49
C PRO A 141 18.23 6.49 2.48
N VAL A 142 18.18 7.15 3.63
CA VAL A 142 18.52 8.58 3.77
C VAL A 142 19.96 8.90 3.36
N LEU A 143 20.91 8.00 3.66
CA LEU A 143 22.30 8.18 3.24
C LEU A 143 22.46 7.92 1.75
N ARG A 144 21.78 6.91 1.18
CA ARG A 144 21.83 6.65 -0.27
C ARG A 144 21.30 7.84 -1.06
N ILE A 145 20.22 8.48 -0.60
CA ILE A 145 19.68 9.71 -1.19
C ILE A 145 20.69 10.85 -1.07
N ALA A 146 21.30 11.06 0.10
CA ALA A 146 22.35 12.08 0.25
C ALA A 146 23.57 11.84 -0.66
N CYS A 147 23.99 10.59 -0.84
CA CYS A 147 25.04 10.23 -1.80
C CYS A 147 24.64 10.58 -3.24
N MET A 148 23.39 10.31 -3.62
CA MET A 148 22.86 10.70 -4.93
C MET A 148 22.83 12.22 -5.09
N ASP A 149 22.37 12.98 -4.10
CA ASP A 149 22.39 14.46 -4.12
C ASP A 149 23.79 15.00 -4.41
N VAL A 150 24.82 14.42 -3.77
CA VAL A 150 26.21 14.82 -3.96
C VAL A 150 26.72 14.48 -5.36
N LEU A 151 26.40 13.29 -5.89
CA LEU A 151 26.81 12.91 -7.24
C LEU A 151 26.15 13.79 -8.32
N LEU A 152 24.93 14.27 -8.07
CA LEU A 152 24.20 15.17 -8.97
C LEU A 152 24.79 16.59 -9.05
N LEU A 153 25.71 16.98 -8.16
CA LEU A 153 26.45 18.24 -8.27
C LEU A 153 27.39 18.26 -9.48
N THR A 154 27.87 17.09 -9.92
CA THR A 154 28.68 16.92 -11.12
C THR A 154 28.10 15.78 -11.98
N PRO A 155 26.95 16.01 -12.64
CA PRO A 155 26.25 14.96 -13.34
C PRO A 155 27.07 14.45 -14.52
N ASP A 156 27.20 13.13 -14.63
CA ASP A 156 27.80 12.45 -15.78
C ASP A 156 26.87 11.37 -16.35
N GLU A 157 27.18 10.86 -17.54
CA GLU A 157 26.35 9.85 -18.23
C GLU A 157 26.29 8.53 -17.45
N ALA A 158 27.38 8.16 -16.76
CA ALA A 158 27.45 6.94 -15.97
C ALA A 158 26.49 6.98 -14.76
N LEU A 159 26.36 8.14 -14.11
CA LEU A 159 25.39 8.38 -13.05
C LEU A 159 23.96 8.27 -13.60
N GLY A 160 23.67 8.82 -14.78
CA GLY A 160 22.35 8.67 -15.40
C GLY A 160 21.95 7.20 -15.60
N GLU A 161 22.87 6.37 -16.08
CA GLU A 161 22.68 4.92 -16.22
C GLU A 161 22.48 4.21 -14.88
N ARG A 162 23.23 4.61 -13.84
CA ARG A 162 23.08 4.07 -12.48
C ARG A 162 21.74 4.45 -11.85
N LEU A 163 21.32 5.71 -12.00
CA LEU A 163 20.00 6.15 -11.55
C LEU A 163 18.90 5.41 -12.29
N TYR A 164 19.08 5.09 -13.57
CA TYR A 164 18.12 4.31 -14.36
C TYR A 164 18.00 2.89 -13.83
N ALA A 165 19.13 2.24 -13.57
CA ALA A 165 19.15 0.93 -12.93
C ALA A 165 18.53 0.97 -11.54
N LEU A 166 18.85 1.98 -10.73
CA LEU A 166 18.40 2.11 -9.35
C LEU A 166 16.89 2.41 -9.25
N ALA A 167 16.36 3.29 -10.10
CA ALA A 167 14.93 3.58 -10.19
C ALA A 167 14.12 2.33 -10.56
N GLY A 168 14.70 1.42 -11.36
CA GLY A 168 14.11 0.14 -11.75
C GLY A 168 14.51 -1.05 -10.87
N ASP A 169 15.27 -0.85 -9.80
CA ASP A 169 15.73 -1.94 -8.92
C ASP A 169 14.66 -2.28 -7.88
N ARG A 170 14.28 -3.57 -7.80
CA ARG A 170 13.25 -4.05 -6.86
C ARG A 170 13.76 -4.19 -5.44
N GLU A 171 15.07 -4.39 -5.28
CA GLU A 171 15.71 -4.61 -3.99
C GLU A 171 16.07 -3.28 -3.33
N ALA A 172 16.04 -2.18 -4.09
CA ALA A 172 16.19 -0.83 -3.55
C ALA A 172 14.93 -0.38 -2.78
N PRO A 173 15.10 0.26 -1.61
CA PRO A 173 14.02 0.88 -0.86
C PRO A 173 13.22 1.89 -1.70
N GLU A 174 11.91 1.97 -1.49
CA GLU A 174 11.00 2.80 -2.30
C GLU A 174 11.44 4.26 -2.42
N ALA A 175 11.76 4.90 -1.29
CA ALA A 175 12.23 6.29 -1.24
C ALA A 175 13.50 6.52 -2.10
N VAL A 176 14.40 5.53 -2.19
CA VAL A 176 15.62 5.64 -3.00
C VAL A 176 15.27 5.57 -4.50
N ARG A 177 14.33 4.70 -4.88
CA ARG A 177 13.88 4.57 -6.28
C ARG A 177 13.16 5.83 -6.75
N GLU A 178 12.27 6.37 -5.92
CA GLU A 178 11.53 7.60 -6.23
C GLU A 178 12.48 8.78 -6.39
N ALA A 179 13.43 8.93 -5.46
CA ALA A 179 14.43 9.98 -5.54
C ALA A 179 15.35 9.80 -6.78
N ALA A 180 15.71 8.57 -7.14
CA ALA A 180 16.46 8.29 -8.36
C ALA A 180 15.66 8.60 -9.64
N LEU A 181 14.37 8.28 -9.67
CA LEU A 181 13.47 8.60 -10.79
C LEU A 181 13.28 10.12 -10.94
N ALA A 182 13.08 10.83 -9.83
CA ALA A 182 13.00 12.29 -9.83
C ALA A 182 14.30 12.93 -10.34
N ALA A 183 15.46 12.42 -9.89
CA ALA A 183 16.77 12.85 -10.36
C ALA A 183 16.96 12.59 -11.87
N LEU A 184 16.54 11.41 -12.36
CA LEU A 184 16.53 11.06 -13.79
C LEU A 184 15.71 12.03 -14.63
N ASN A 185 14.47 12.29 -14.23
CA ASN A 185 13.57 13.16 -14.96
C ASN A 185 14.09 14.61 -15.00
N THR A 186 14.77 15.03 -13.94
CA THR A 186 15.31 16.40 -13.81
C THR A 186 16.63 16.57 -14.56
N HIS A 187 17.59 15.68 -14.35
CA HIS A 187 18.97 15.82 -14.83
C HIS A 187 19.28 15.03 -16.11
N TYR A 188 18.51 13.99 -16.41
CA TYR A 188 18.74 13.08 -17.54
C TYR A 188 17.50 12.83 -18.41
N PRO A 189 16.72 13.86 -18.80
CA PRO A 189 15.46 13.68 -19.53
C PRO A 189 15.66 13.01 -20.91
N VAL A 190 16.81 13.23 -21.55
CA VAL A 190 17.15 12.59 -22.84
C VAL A 190 17.29 11.07 -22.69
N LEU A 191 17.89 10.60 -21.58
CA LEU A 191 18.03 9.17 -21.31
C LEU A 191 16.66 8.51 -21.13
N VAL A 192 15.77 9.17 -20.38
CA VAL A 192 14.37 8.73 -20.19
C VAL A 192 13.61 8.73 -21.52
N GLN A 193 13.77 9.75 -22.36
CA GLN A 193 13.15 9.78 -23.70
C GLN A 193 13.64 8.65 -24.62
N LEU A 194 14.92 8.30 -24.54
CA LEU A 194 15.53 7.25 -25.38
C LEU A 194 15.16 5.84 -24.91
N ARG A 195 15.12 5.61 -23.60
CA ARG A 195 14.92 4.27 -23.02
C ARG A 195 13.49 4.00 -22.54
N GLY A 196 12.66 5.03 -22.47
CA GLY A 196 11.42 5.01 -21.71
C GLY A 196 11.67 5.32 -20.23
N GLU A 197 10.60 5.51 -19.46
CA GLU A 197 10.71 5.51 -18.02
C GLU A 197 11.25 4.15 -17.55
N PRO A 198 12.17 4.11 -16.56
CA PRO A 198 12.52 2.86 -15.90
C PRO A 198 11.24 2.16 -15.51
N GLU A 199 11.12 0.84 -15.75
CA GLU A 199 9.95 0.07 -15.29
C GLU A 199 9.86 0.21 -13.76
N ALA A 200 9.08 1.19 -13.29
CA ALA A 200 8.68 1.31 -11.91
C ALA A 200 8.01 -0.02 -11.58
N LEU A 201 8.52 -0.71 -10.55
CA LEU A 201 8.20 -2.11 -10.39
C LEU A 201 6.72 -2.35 -10.16
N GLY A 202 6.07 -2.85 -11.22
CA GLY A 202 4.78 -3.49 -11.16
C GLY A 202 3.67 -2.55 -10.76
N LEU A 203 2.47 -3.11 -10.64
CA LEU A 203 1.38 -2.47 -9.93
C LEU A 203 1.91 -2.01 -8.59
N THR A 204 2.03 -0.69 -8.41
CA THR A 204 2.20 -0.11 -7.09
C THR A 204 1.13 -0.74 -6.21
N LEU A 205 1.42 -1.06 -4.95
CA LEU A 205 0.38 -1.46 -3.99
C LEU A 205 -0.79 -0.45 -4.03
N GLY A 206 -0.46 0.82 -4.30
CA GLY A 206 -1.38 1.89 -4.62
C GLY A 206 -2.35 1.61 -5.77
N ALA A 207 -1.99 0.89 -6.83
CA ALA A 207 -2.87 0.58 -7.97
C ALA A 207 -3.86 -0.59 -7.72
N VAL A 208 -3.61 -1.43 -6.71
CA VAL A 208 -4.44 -2.62 -6.42
C VAL A 208 -5.89 -2.26 -6.07
N PRO A 209 -6.19 -1.26 -5.19
CA PRO A 209 -7.55 -0.82 -4.94
C PRO A 209 -8.31 -0.45 -6.22
N GLY A 210 -7.65 0.23 -7.15
CA GLY A 210 -8.20 0.65 -8.42
C GLY A 210 -8.53 -0.54 -9.32
N ILE A 211 -7.67 -1.56 -9.37
CA ILE A 211 -7.94 -2.82 -10.09
C ILE A 211 -9.14 -3.54 -9.50
N VAL A 212 -9.15 -3.72 -8.18
CA VAL A 212 -10.23 -4.42 -7.47
C VAL A 212 -11.54 -3.69 -7.69
N ALA A 213 -11.55 -2.36 -7.59
CA ALA A 213 -12.71 -1.53 -7.86
C ALA A 213 -13.19 -1.65 -9.31
N ASN A 214 -12.28 -1.73 -10.28
CA ASN A 214 -12.63 -1.92 -11.68
C ASN A 214 -13.24 -3.31 -11.91
N GLY A 215 -12.71 -4.33 -11.24
CA GLY A 215 -13.31 -5.67 -11.18
C GLY A 215 -14.72 -5.64 -10.60
N VAL A 216 -14.90 -5.08 -9.41
CA VAL A 216 -16.24 -4.91 -8.80
C VAL A 216 -17.18 -4.15 -9.73
N ALA A 217 -16.71 -3.07 -10.36
CA ALA A 217 -17.51 -2.29 -11.28
C ALA A 217 -17.97 -3.11 -12.50
N GLY A 218 -17.04 -3.82 -13.14
CA GLY A 218 -17.34 -4.70 -14.27
C GLY A 218 -18.29 -5.84 -13.88
N GLY A 219 -18.06 -6.47 -12.72
CA GLY A 219 -18.92 -7.53 -12.20
C GLY A 219 -20.34 -7.06 -11.90
N VAL A 220 -20.50 -5.89 -11.27
CA VAL A 220 -21.83 -5.31 -11.02
C VAL A 220 -22.52 -4.90 -12.32
N MET A 221 -21.81 -4.29 -13.26
CA MET A 221 -22.40 -3.89 -14.55
C MET A 221 -22.89 -5.10 -15.36
N LEU A 222 -22.06 -6.13 -15.53
CA LEU A 222 -22.42 -7.30 -16.32
C LEU A 222 -23.42 -8.22 -15.61
N SER A 223 -23.36 -8.36 -14.28
CA SER A 223 -24.42 -9.07 -13.53
C SER A 223 -25.77 -8.35 -13.62
N SER A 224 -25.77 -7.01 -13.66
CA SER A 224 -26.99 -6.22 -13.85
C SER A 224 -27.59 -6.42 -15.25
N ILE A 225 -26.77 -6.61 -16.28
CA ILE A 225 -27.24 -7.02 -17.62
C ILE A 225 -27.86 -8.43 -17.56
N GLY A 226 -27.27 -9.35 -16.80
CA GLY A 226 -27.84 -10.69 -16.58
C GLY A 226 -29.24 -10.66 -15.93
N VAL A 227 -29.44 -9.80 -14.93
CA VAL A 227 -30.77 -9.57 -14.32
C VAL A 227 -31.74 -8.99 -15.34
N LEU A 228 -31.33 -7.99 -16.12
CA LEU A 228 -32.16 -7.39 -17.17
C LEU A 228 -32.50 -8.38 -18.30
N GLY A 229 -31.64 -9.37 -18.53
CA GLY A 229 -31.87 -10.49 -19.44
C GLY A 229 -32.68 -11.65 -18.84
N GLN A 230 -33.13 -11.53 -17.58
CA GLN A 230 -33.96 -12.51 -16.87
C GLN A 230 -33.33 -13.93 -16.82
N SER A 231 -32.01 -14.01 -16.64
CA SER A 231 -31.29 -15.28 -16.52
C SER A 231 -30.46 -15.32 -15.24
N ASP A 232 -30.82 -16.19 -14.29
CA ASP A 232 -30.08 -16.40 -13.04
C ASP A 232 -28.63 -16.82 -13.29
N VAL A 233 -28.42 -17.65 -14.32
CA VAL A 233 -27.09 -18.05 -14.79
C VAL A 233 -26.36 -16.85 -15.40
N GLY A 234 -27.06 -16.00 -16.14
CA GLY A 234 -26.55 -14.73 -16.67
C GLY A 234 -26.07 -13.77 -15.59
N VAL A 235 -26.66 -13.78 -14.39
CA VAL A 235 -26.20 -12.97 -13.24
C VAL A 235 -24.82 -13.44 -12.76
N VAL A 236 -24.65 -14.75 -12.58
CA VAL A 236 -23.39 -15.33 -12.08
C VAL A 236 -22.27 -15.21 -13.11
N ILE A 237 -22.55 -15.56 -14.37
CA ILE A 237 -21.59 -15.41 -15.48
C ILE A 237 -21.24 -13.94 -15.68
N GLY A 238 -22.24 -13.05 -15.63
CA GLY A 238 -22.02 -11.60 -15.70
C GLY A 238 -21.14 -11.10 -14.56
N ALA A 239 -21.37 -11.54 -13.32
CA ALA A 239 -20.55 -11.14 -12.18
C ALA A 239 -19.08 -11.58 -12.32
N ILE A 240 -18.84 -12.84 -12.67
CA ILE A 240 -17.48 -13.40 -12.79
C ILE A 240 -16.77 -12.83 -14.02
N GLY A 241 -17.41 -12.92 -15.20
CA GLY A 241 -16.85 -12.41 -16.45
C GLY A 241 -16.62 -10.90 -16.40
N GLY A 242 -17.55 -10.16 -15.82
CA GLY A 242 -17.42 -8.71 -15.63
C GLY A 242 -16.29 -8.35 -14.68
N SER A 243 -16.11 -9.13 -13.60
CA SER A 243 -15.00 -8.92 -12.67
C SER A 243 -13.64 -9.14 -13.32
N LEU A 244 -13.52 -10.16 -14.18
CA LEU A 244 -12.30 -10.45 -14.93
C LEU A 244 -12.00 -9.37 -15.97
N VAL A 245 -13.01 -8.94 -16.74
CA VAL A 245 -12.87 -7.84 -17.72
C VAL A 245 -12.51 -6.54 -17.02
N GLY A 246 -13.19 -6.21 -15.93
CA GLY A 246 -12.93 -5.02 -15.14
C GLY A 246 -11.52 -5.03 -14.55
N ALA A 247 -11.12 -6.10 -13.86
CA ALA A 247 -9.78 -6.23 -13.29
C ALA A 247 -8.69 -6.23 -14.37
N GLY A 248 -8.93 -6.88 -15.51
CA GLY A 248 -8.04 -6.85 -16.67
C GLY A 248 -7.86 -5.44 -17.21
N THR A 249 -8.96 -4.70 -17.42
CA THR A 249 -8.94 -3.31 -17.89
C THR A 249 -8.24 -2.39 -16.89
N GLY A 250 -8.51 -2.55 -15.59
CA GLY A 250 -7.83 -1.82 -14.52
C GLY A 250 -6.33 -2.13 -14.48
N THR A 251 -5.94 -3.39 -14.69
CA THR A 251 -4.54 -3.81 -14.75
C THR A 251 -3.85 -3.21 -15.97
N THR A 252 -4.44 -3.32 -17.15
CA THR A 252 -3.90 -2.70 -18.37
C THR A 252 -3.78 -1.18 -18.23
N TYR A 253 -4.78 -0.53 -17.63
CA TYR A 253 -4.72 0.90 -17.36
C TYR A 253 -3.57 1.23 -16.41
N ALA A 254 -3.47 0.55 -15.27
CA ALA A 254 -2.41 0.81 -14.29
C ALA A 254 -1.00 0.50 -14.82
N LEU A 255 -0.86 -0.46 -15.75
CA LEU A 255 0.41 -0.75 -16.42
C LEU A 255 0.77 0.28 -17.50
N THR A 256 -0.21 0.92 -18.14
CA THR A 256 0.01 1.92 -19.20
C THR A 256 0.05 3.35 -18.67
N ARG A 257 -0.56 3.59 -17.50
CA ARG A 257 -0.61 4.85 -16.77
C ARG A 257 -0.55 4.53 -15.28
N PRO A 258 0.65 4.58 -14.66
CA PRO A 258 0.81 4.30 -13.24
C PRO A 258 -0.17 5.14 -12.43
N LEU A 259 -1.09 4.47 -11.74
CA LEU A 259 -2.02 5.15 -10.83
C LEU A 259 -1.27 5.54 -9.57
N THR A 260 -1.41 6.79 -9.16
CA THR A 260 -1.00 7.18 -7.80
C THR A 260 -1.94 6.51 -6.78
N PRO A 261 -1.49 6.26 -5.54
CA PRO A 261 -2.35 5.69 -4.51
C PRO A 261 -3.65 6.48 -4.30
N GLY A 262 -3.57 7.82 -4.32
CA GLY A 262 -4.75 8.68 -4.16
C GLY A 262 -5.70 8.62 -5.35
N GLN A 263 -5.20 8.55 -6.59
CA GLN A 263 -6.04 8.31 -7.77
C GLN A 263 -6.77 6.97 -7.68
N SER A 264 -6.04 5.90 -7.38
CA SER A 264 -6.61 4.56 -7.22
C SER A 264 -7.70 4.51 -6.15
N LEU A 265 -7.43 5.11 -4.99
CA LEU A 265 -8.40 5.19 -3.89
C LEU A 265 -9.61 6.07 -4.25
N ALA A 266 -9.42 7.18 -4.96
CA ALA A 266 -10.52 8.03 -5.45
C ALA A 266 -11.46 7.25 -6.38
N TYR A 267 -10.90 6.40 -7.24
CA TYR A 267 -11.68 5.52 -8.10
C TYR A 267 -12.44 4.48 -7.30
N THR A 268 -11.77 3.79 -6.37
CA THR A 268 -12.37 2.79 -5.50
C THR A 268 -13.53 3.34 -4.69
N LEU A 269 -13.33 4.49 -4.03
CA LEU A 269 -14.38 5.13 -3.24
C LEU A 269 -15.51 5.67 -4.12
N GLY A 270 -15.20 6.14 -5.33
CA GLY A 270 -16.21 6.49 -6.33
C GLY A 270 -17.12 5.31 -6.67
N VAL A 271 -16.53 4.16 -7.05
CA VAL A 271 -17.26 2.92 -7.36
C VAL A 271 -18.07 2.43 -6.16
N ALA A 272 -17.47 2.37 -4.98
CA ALA A 272 -18.13 1.90 -3.76
C ALA A 272 -19.30 2.81 -3.34
N SER A 273 -19.11 4.13 -3.36
CA SER A 273 -20.15 5.10 -3.04
C SER A 273 -21.27 5.08 -4.08
N GLY A 274 -20.91 4.97 -5.36
CA GLY A 274 -21.86 4.82 -6.46
C GLY A 274 -22.73 3.57 -6.31
N LEU A 275 -22.12 2.43 -5.98
CA LEU A 275 -22.85 1.20 -5.68
C LEU A 275 -23.79 1.37 -4.49
N ASN A 276 -23.30 1.94 -3.38
CA ASN A 276 -24.09 2.18 -2.17
C ASN A 276 -25.30 3.09 -2.45
N ILE A 277 -25.10 4.20 -3.18
CA ILE A 277 -26.17 5.12 -3.59
C ILE A 277 -27.16 4.41 -4.51
N GLY A 278 -26.69 3.63 -5.49
CA GLY A 278 -27.55 2.88 -6.41
C GLY A 278 -28.44 1.86 -5.69
N VAL A 279 -27.84 1.03 -4.82
CA VAL A 279 -28.58 0.05 -4.00
C VAL A 279 -29.57 0.77 -3.08
N SER A 280 -29.12 1.82 -2.38
CA SER A 280 -29.95 2.58 -1.44
C SER A 280 -31.12 3.28 -2.13
N THR A 281 -30.90 3.87 -3.31
CA THR A 281 -31.94 4.54 -4.09
C THR A 281 -32.97 3.54 -4.58
N SER A 282 -32.51 2.40 -5.11
CA SER A 282 -33.43 1.33 -5.53
C SER A 282 -34.32 0.88 -4.38
N PHE A 283 -33.70 0.61 -3.23
CA PHE A 283 -34.40 0.15 -2.05
C PHE A 283 -35.39 1.20 -1.54
N MET A 284 -34.98 2.47 -1.47
CA MET A 284 -35.82 3.61 -1.08
C MET A 284 -37.05 3.76 -1.98
N LEU A 285 -36.90 3.53 -3.29
CA LEU A 285 -37.99 3.61 -4.26
C LEU A 285 -38.84 2.34 -4.33
N GLY A 286 -38.43 1.25 -3.66
CA GLY A 286 -39.08 -0.05 -3.78
C GLY A 286 -39.04 -0.61 -5.20
N ALA A 287 -37.94 -0.37 -5.91
CA ALA A 287 -37.78 -0.82 -7.29
C ALA A 287 -37.70 -2.35 -7.39
N GLY A 288 -38.35 -2.93 -8.42
CA GLY A 288 -38.20 -4.35 -8.76
C GLY A 288 -36.78 -4.72 -9.20
N ASP A 289 -36.52 -6.00 -9.45
CA ASP A 289 -35.16 -6.50 -9.70
C ASP A 289 -34.46 -5.84 -10.89
N GLU A 290 -35.18 -5.59 -11.98
CA GLU A 290 -34.69 -4.93 -13.19
C GLU A 290 -34.32 -3.47 -12.93
N ALA A 291 -35.19 -2.72 -12.25
CA ALA A 291 -34.92 -1.35 -11.85
C ALA A 291 -33.78 -1.28 -10.83
N SER A 292 -33.70 -2.23 -9.90
CA SER A 292 -32.58 -2.38 -8.96
C SER A 292 -31.26 -2.62 -9.66
N ALA A 293 -31.24 -3.49 -10.67
CA ALA A 293 -30.07 -3.73 -11.50
C ALA A 293 -29.65 -2.45 -12.25
N ALA A 294 -30.61 -1.71 -12.82
CA ALA A 294 -30.34 -0.43 -13.47
C ALA A 294 -29.75 0.60 -12.49
N PHE A 295 -30.32 0.76 -11.29
CA PHE A 295 -29.79 1.69 -10.28
C PHE A 295 -28.38 1.32 -9.82
N ARG A 296 -28.07 0.03 -9.64
CA ARG A 296 -26.70 -0.44 -9.32
C ARG A 296 -25.72 -0.12 -10.44
N ALA A 297 -26.07 -0.43 -11.68
CA ALA A 297 -25.22 -0.18 -12.84
C ALA A 297 -24.97 1.32 -13.06
N VAL A 298 -26.03 2.15 -12.99
CA VAL A 298 -25.94 3.61 -13.09
C VAL A 298 -25.12 4.19 -11.94
N GLY A 299 -25.37 3.73 -10.71
CA GLY A 299 -24.64 4.15 -9.52
C GLY A 299 -23.15 3.86 -9.62
N VAL A 300 -22.76 2.61 -9.91
CA VAL A 300 -21.37 2.20 -10.12
C VAL A 300 -20.74 2.96 -11.28
N GLY A 301 -21.43 3.12 -12.41
CA GLY A 301 -20.92 3.86 -13.57
C GLY A 301 -20.68 5.33 -13.28
N ALA A 302 -21.64 6.01 -12.65
CA ALA A 302 -21.49 7.39 -12.21
C ALA A 302 -20.35 7.53 -11.19
N GLY A 303 -20.26 6.60 -10.24
CA GLY A 303 -19.18 6.51 -9.26
C GLY A 303 -17.79 6.38 -9.89
N ALA A 304 -17.64 5.44 -10.83
CA ALA A 304 -16.42 5.23 -11.60
C ALA A 304 -16.02 6.48 -12.41
N VAL A 305 -16.99 7.14 -13.08
CA VAL A 305 -16.75 8.37 -13.84
C VAL A 305 -16.33 9.52 -12.91
N MET A 306 -16.97 9.66 -11.75
CA MET A 306 -16.59 10.68 -10.76
C MET A 306 -15.19 10.43 -10.20
N GLY A 307 -14.87 9.20 -9.82
CA GLY A 307 -13.54 8.81 -9.37
C GLY A 307 -12.47 9.06 -10.43
N TYR A 308 -12.72 8.66 -11.67
CA TYR A 308 -11.82 8.91 -12.80
C TYR A 308 -11.64 10.40 -13.10
N ARG A 309 -12.70 11.20 -13.04
CA ARG A 309 -12.60 12.67 -13.23
C ARG A 309 -11.73 13.33 -12.18
N ARG A 310 -11.67 12.79 -10.96
CA ARG A 310 -10.76 13.28 -9.92
C ARG A 310 -9.30 13.05 -10.26
N PHE A 311 -8.94 12.10 -11.13
CA PHE A 311 -7.53 11.88 -11.51
C PHE A 311 -6.86 13.14 -12.06
N LYS A 312 -7.62 14.01 -12.74
CA LYS A 312 -7.11 15.28 -13.27
C LYS A 312 -6.65 16.28 -12.21
N LYS A 313 -7.06 16.08 -10.96
CA LYS A 313 -6.66 16.90 -9.81
C LYS A 313 -5.49 16.29 -9.04
N ASP A 314 -5.02 15.13 -9.47
CA ASP A 314 -3.99 14.33 -8.81
C ASP A 314 -4.20 14.22 -7.29
N PRO A 315 -5.35 13.66 -6.86
CA PRO A 315 -5.73 13.69 -5.46
C PRO A 315 -4.72 12.88 -4.64
N THR A 316 -4.36 13.43 -3.48
CA THR A 316 -3.62 12.68 -2.47
C THR A 316 -4.54 11.65 -1.81
N VAL A 317 -3.98 10.70 -1.05
CA VAL A 317 -4.79 9.75 -0.28
C VAL A 317 -5.61 10.48 0.79
N SER A 318 -5.07 11.54 1.41
CA SER A 318 -5.77 12.42 2.36
C SER A 318 -7.00 13.08 1.73
N ASP A 319 -6.83 13.73 0.57
CA ASP A 319 -7.92 14.46 -0.10
C ASP A 319 -9.15 13.57 -0.34
N VAL A 320 -8.91 12.28 -0.58
CA VAL A 320 -9.97 11.32 -0.84
C VAL A 320 -10.61 10.84 0.47
N MET A 321 -9.80 10.56 1.49
CA MET A 321 -10.26 10.04 2.77
C MET A 321 -11.07 11.07 3.56
N GLU A 322 -10.66 12.33 3.55
CA GLU A 322 -11.41 13.45 4.16
C GLU A 322 -12.87 13.47 3.70
N GLY A 323 -13.07 13.61 2.38
CA GLY A 323 -14.41 13.67 1.81
C GLY A 323 -15.24 12.40 2.04
N ALA A 324 -14.59 11.22 2.05
CA ALA A 324 -15.26 9.94 2.23
C ALA A 324 -15.70 9.70 3.68
N ILE A 325 -14.84 10.01 4.65
CA ILE A 325 -15.15 9.86 6.08
C ILE A 325 -16.28 10.79 6.46
N GLY A 326 -16.23 12.04 5.99
CA GLY A 326 -17.30 13.01 6.17
C GLY A 326 -18.68 12.49 5.74
N ALA A 327 -18.76 12.04 4.50
CA ALA A 327 -19.98 11.47 3.93
C ALA A 327 -20.43 10.21 4.69
N HIS A 328 -19.50 9.34 5.06
CA HIS A 328 -19.82 8.12 5.80
C HIS A 328 -20.33 8.40 7.22
N LEU A 329 -19.67 9.30 7.96
CA LEU A 329 -20.08 9.69 9.31
C LEU A 329 -21.45 10.34 9.30
N GLY A 330 -21.73 11.22 8.34
CA GLY A 330 -23.06 11.79 8.16
C GLY A 330 -24.12 10.72 7.89
N GLN A 331 -23.81 9.73 7.03
CA GLN A 331 -24.70 8.60 6.75
C GLN A 331 -24.99 7.77 8.02
N GLN A 332 -23.95 7.42 8.79
CA GLN A 332 -24.08 6.60 9.99
C GLN A 332 -24.81 7.33 11.12
N LEU A 333 -24.54 8.61 11.32
CA LEU A 333 -25.26 9.46 12.26
C LEU A 333 -26.75 9.52 11.94
N ALA A 334 -27.10 9.74 10.68
CA ALA A 334 -28.49 9.83 10.26
C ALA A 334 -29.23 8.49 10.43
N PHE A 335 -28.59 7.36 10.08
CA PHE A 335 -29.14 6.05 10.38
C PHE A 335 -29.30 5.82 11.89
N GLY A 336 -28.29 6.15 12.70
CA GLY A 336 -28.30 5.96 14.14
C GLY A 336 -29.40 6.78 14.82
N ALA A 337 -29.55 8.05 14.44
CA ALA A 337 -30.61 8.92 14.92
C ALA A 337 -32.00 8.39 14.52
N HIS A 338 -32.18 7.96 13.28
CA HIS A 338 -33.43 7.34 12.84
C HIS A 338 -33.75 6.09 13.66
N ASP A 339 -32.80 5.17 13.82
CA ASP A 339 -33.01 3.90 14.54
C ASP A 339 -33.26 4.09 16.05
N LEU A 340 -32.85 5.22 16.62
CA LEU A 340 -33.14 5.58 18.02
C LEU A 340 -34.49 6.27 18.19
N ILE A 341 -34.92 7.09 17.22
CA ILE A 341 -36.16 7.87 17.28
C ILE A 341 -37.36 7.07 16.77
N VAL A 342 -37.17 6.32 15.69
CA VAL A 342 -38.22 5.59 14.97
C VAL A 342 -38.05 4.10 15.26
N PRO A 343 -38.81 3.53 16.22
CA PRO A 343 -38.71 2.12 16.55
C PRO A 343 -38.99 1.27 15.31
N SER A 344 -38.24 0.17 15.16
CA SER A 344 -38.51 -0.82 14.12
C SER A 344 -39.90 -1.43 14.34
N PRO A 345 -40.68 -1.69 13.26
CA PRO A 345 -41.96 -2.38 13.38
C PRO A 345 -41.75 -3.70 14.14
N PRO A 346 -42.48 -3.95 15.24
CA PRO A 346 -42.26 -5.13 16.05
C PRO A 346 -42.56 -6.38 15.21
N PHE A 347 -41.64 -7.35 15.23
CA PHE A 347 -41.88 -8.65 14.66
C PHE A 347 -42.95 -9.36 15.51
N LYS A 348 -44.15 -9.59 14.96
CA LYS A 348 -45.20 -10.35 15.66
C LYS A 348 -45.35 -11.72 15.01
N TYR A 349 -44.95 -12.77 15.73
CA TYR A 349 -45.13 -14.16 15.30
C TYR A 349 -46.59 -14.51 14.99
N SER A 350 -47.56 -13.81 15.59
CA SER A 350 -48.99 -13.99 15.32
C SER A 350 -49.41 -13.65 13.89
N TYR A 351 -48.56 -12.98 13.09
CA TYR A 351 -48.88 -12.67 11.70
C TYR A 351 -48.79 -13.87 10.76
N TYR A 352 -48.13 -14.97 11.15
CA TYR A 352 -48.06 -16.15 10.29
C TYR A 352 -49.41 -16.83 10.06
N ASP A 353 -50.33 -16.71 11.02
CA ASP A 353 -51.68 -17.29 10.91
C ASP A 353 -52.66 -16.38 10.14
N ASP A 354 -52.30 -15.11 9.90
CA ASP A 354 -53.10 -14.14 9.14
C ASP A 354 -52.27 -13.53 7.99
N GLN A 355 -52.44 -14.08 6.78
CA GLN A 355 -51.76 -13.59 5.59
C GLN A 355 -51.99 -12.10 5.30
N ALA A 356 -53.15 -11.55 5.64
CA ALA A 356 -53.42 -10.13 5.40
C ALA A 356 -52.60 -9.27 6.36
N ALA A 357 -52.53 -9.67 7.63
CA ALA A 357 -51.72 -8.99 8.63
C ALA A 357 -50.21 -9.17 8.36
N TYR A 358 -49.77 -10.32 7.86
CA TYR A 358 -48.39 -10.53 7.40
C TYR A 358 -48.02 -9.60 6.23
N ARG A 359 -48.89 -9.47 5.23
CA ARG A 359 -48.67 -8.54 4.10
C ARG A 359 -48.64 -7.10 4.58
N ALA A 360 -49.56 -6.70 5.47
CA ALA A 360 -49.60 -5.36 6.04
C ALA A 360 -48.32 -5.04 6.83
N TRP A 361 -47.84 -5.97 7.65
CA TRP A 361 -46.56 -5.85 8.35
C TRP A 361 -45.38 -5.76 7.36
N GLY A 362 -45.38 -6.56 6.30
CA GLY A 362 -44.36 -6.48 5.24
C GLY A 362 -44.31 -5.10 4.59
N VAL A 363 -45.46 -4.49 4.30
CA VAL A 363 -45.54 -3.12 3.78
C VAL A 363 -45.03 -2.10 4.81
N GLU A 364 -45.36 -2.26 6.09
CA GLU A 364 -44.88 -1.38 7.17
C GLU A 364 -43.35 -1.46 7.32
N VAL A 365 -42.78 -2.67 7.32
CA VAL A 365 -41.32 -2.89 7.36
C VAL A 365 -40.64 -2.30 6.13
N GLN A 366 -41.24 -2.47 4.94
CA GLN A 366 -40.72 -1.89 3.72
C GLN A 366 -40.72 -0.36 3.81
N GLN A 367 -41.82 0.26 4.21
CA GLN A 367 -41.91 1.72 4.38
C GLN A 367 -40.94 2.25 5.44
N TRP A 368 -40.82 1.57 6.58
CA TRP A 368 -39.85 1.92 7.62
C TRP A 368 -38.42 1.87 7.07
N SER A 369 -38.08 0.82 6.34
CA SER A 369 -36.76 0.65 5.75
C SER A 369 -36.49 1.68 4.65
N GLN A 370 -37.47 2.03 3.83
CA GLN A 370 -37.37 3.08 2.81
C GLN A 370 -37.09 4.45 3.44
N ARG A 371 -37.82 4.82 4.50
CA ARG A 371 -37.58 6.06 5.26
C ARG A 371 -36.19 6.07 5.89
N ARG A 372 -35.80 4.96 6.51
CA ARG A 372 -34.48 4.78 7.12
C ARG A 372 -33.35 5.01 6.10
N VAL A 373 -33.46 4.43 4.91
CA VAL A 373 -32.48 4.61 3.83
C VAL A 373 -32.51 6.04 3.26
N GLY A 374 -33.69 6.65 3.11
CA GLY A 374 -33.82 8.04 2.69
C GLY A 374 -33.13 9.01 3.67
N VAL A 375 -33.31 8.82 4.97
CA VAL A 375 -32.63 9.61 6.01
C VAL A 375 -31.12 9.42 5.94
N ALA A 376 -30.65 8.19 5.71
CA ALA A 376 -29.23 7.92 5.56
C ALA A 376 -28.61 8.57 4.32
N LEU A 377 -29.31 8.57 3.18
CA LEU A 377 -28.87 9.30 1.99
C LEU A 377 -28.79 10.81 2.26
N GLY A 378 -29.76 11.37 2.98
CA GLY A 378 -29.70 12.75 3.46
C GLY A 378 -28.48 13.00 4.36
N GLY A 379 -28.21 12.10 5.30
CA GLY A 379 -27.02 12.14 6.15
C GLY A 379 -25.72 12.09 5.37
N LEU A 380 -25.64 11.24 4.35
CA LEU A 380 -24.47 11.13 3.47
C LEU A 380 -24.18 12.46 2.77
N VAL A 381 -25.22 13.10 2.22
CA VAL A 381 -25.10 14.41 1.55
C VAL A 381 -24.70 15.49 2.54
N VAL A 382 -25.34 15.55 3.70
CA VAL A 382 -25.03 16.56 4.74
C VAL A 382 -23.61 16.38 5.27
N GLY A 383 -23.16 15.15 5.55
CA GLY A 383 -21.82 14.87 6.03
C GLY A 383 -20.74 15.20 4.99
N GLY A 384 -21.00 14.87 3.71
CA GLY A 384 -20.11 15.22 2.61
C GLY A 384 -20.02 16.75 2.42
N ALA A 385 -21.15 17.46 2.49
CA ALA A 385 -21.18 18.91 2.40
C ALA A 385 -20.50 19.59 3.60
N ALA A 386 -20.73 19.11 4.82
CA ALA A 386 -20.08 19.62 6.02
C ALA A 386 -18.56 19.47 5.93
N THR A 387 -18.08 18.35 5.40
CA THR A 387 -16.64 18.09 5.27
C THR A 387 -16.02 18.91 4.16
N ALA A 388 -16.71 19.08 3.03
CA ALA A 388 -16.28 20.02 1.99
C ALA A 388 -16.19 21.48 2.48
N LEU A 389 -17.07 21.88 3.42
CA LEU A 389 -17.00 23.21 4.06
C LEU A 389 -15.92 23.30 5.14
N ALA A 390 -15.54 22.18 5.74
CA ALA A 390 -14.55 22.09 6.80
C ALA A 390 -13.14 21.73 6.29
N GLN A 391 -12.97 21.42 5.00
CA GLN A 391 -11.70 20.93 4.43
C GLN A 391 -10.51 21.87 4.72
N ASP A 392 -10.74 23.19 4.78
CA ASP A 392 -9.66 24.16 5.03
C ASP A 392 -9.28 24.24 6.53
N ALA A 393 -10.11 23.70 7.41
CA ALA A 393 -9.95 23.72 8.87
C ALA A 393 -9.71 22.33 9.47
N TRP A 394 -9.83 21.28 8.67
CA TRP A 394 -9.71 19.89 9.08
C TRP A 394 -8.69 19.19 8.18
N ASP A 395 -7.43 19.25 8.58
CA ASP A 395 -6.29 18.59 7.92
C ASP A 395 -6.21 17.15 8.43
N LEU A 396 -6.94 16.25 7.78
CA LEU A 396 -7.04 14.86 8.23
C LEU A 396 -6.01 14.03 7.48
N SER A 397 -5.00 13.52 8.18
CA SER A 397 -4.08 12.56 7.57
C SER A 397 -4.78 11.22 7.30
N VAL A 398 -4.22 10.42 6.40
CA VAL A 398 -4.70 9.06 6.12
C VAL A 398 -4.63 8.20 7.36
N GLU A 399 -3.60 8.41 8.16
CA GLU A 399 -3.36 7.74 9.42
C GLU A 399 -4.50 8.03 10.41
N ASP A 400 -4.89 9.30 10.57
CA ASP A 400 -6.00 9.72 11.43
C ASP A 400 -7.31 9.09 10.98
N ALA A 401 -7.56 9.16 9.68
CA ALA A 401 -8.72 8.60 9.01
C ALA A 401 -8.88 7.09 9.27
N VAL A 402 -7.80 6.33 9.07
CA VAL A 402 -7.77 4.89 9.29
C VAL A 402 -7.91 4.56 10.78
N PHE A 403 -7.18 5.26 11.64
CA PHE A 403 -7.26 5.06 13.09
C PHE A 403 -8.66 5.35 13.63
N GLY A 404 -9.25 6.48 13.25
CA GLY A 404 -10.63 6.85 13.57
C GLY A 404 -11.64 5.82 13.07
N GLY A 405 -11.47 5.30 11.85
CA GLY A 405 -12.32 4.21 11.34
C GLY A 405 -12.25 2.95 12.19
N VAL A 406 -11.04 2.57 12.62
CA VAL A 406 -10.80 1.39 13.47
C VAL A 406 -11.43 1.54 14.85
N VAL A 407 -11.19 2.67 15.52
CA VAL A 407 -11.80 2.95 16.83
C VAL A 407 -13.32 3.08 16.70
N GLY A 408 -13.80 3.59 15.56
CA GLY A 408 -15.21 3.57 15.18
C GLY A 408 -15.78 2.15 15.11
N ALA A 409 -15.09 1.22 14.44
CA ALA A 409 -15.53 -0.18 14.37
C ALA A 409 -15.66 -0.81 15.76
N GLU A 410 -14.69 -0.57 16.65
CA GLU A 410 -14.76 -1.05 18.03
C GLU A 410 -15.87 -0.34 18.81
N GLY A 411 -16.04 0.97 18.63
CA GLY A 411 -17.15 1.72 19.21
C GLY A 411 -18.51 1.16 18.77
N ALA A 412 -18.65 0.76 17.51
CA ALA A 412 -19.85 0.13 16.98
C ALA A 412 -20.11 -1.24 17.61
N TRP A 413 -19.06 -2.02 17.77
CA TRP A 413 -19.09 -3.30 18.47
C TRP A 413 -19.56 -3.13 19.92
N ILE A 414 -18.95 -2.19 20.64
CA ILE A 414 -19.36 -1.82 22.01
C ILE A 414 -20.81 -1.36 22.03
N GLY A 415 -21.21 -0.46 21.13
CA GLY A 415 -22.58 0.06 21.06
C GLY A 415 -23.63 -1.03 20.82
N GLY A 416 -23.31 -2.06 20.02
CA GLY A 416 -24.19 -3.20 19.78
C GLY A 416 -24.32 -4.14 20.96
N TRP A 417 -23.22 -4.42 21.66
CA TRP A 417 -23.17 -5.49 22.66
C TRP A 417 -23.28 -5.00 24.11
N LEU A 418 -23.02 -3.72 24.37
CA LEU A 418 -23.13 -3.14 25.71
C LEU A 418 -24.55 -3.27 26.27
N PRO A 419 -25.65 -2.99 25.52
CA PRO A 419 -27.00 -3.24 26.00
C PRO A 419 -27.19 -4.69 26.45
N VAL A 420 -26.73 -5.65 25.65
CA VAL A 420 -26.81 -7.10 25.98
C VAL A 420 -26.05 -7.42 27.27
N ALA A 421 -24.88 -6.81 27.50
CA ALA A 421 -24.09 -7.02 28.71
C ALA A 421 -24.79 -6.52 30.00
N ILE A 422 -25.63 -5.48 29.89
CA ILE A 422 -26.29 -4.80 31.01
C ILE A 422 -27.81 -5.09 31.14
N ASP A 423 -28.36 -6.07 30.41
CA ASP A 423 -29.82 -6.34 30.29
C ASP A 423 -30.63 -5.18 29.67
N GLY A 424 -30.01 -4.36 28.83
CA GLY A 424 -30.72 -3.38 28.01
C GLY A 424 -31.33 -4.01 26.75
N GLU A 425 -32.37 -3.39 26.20
CA GLU A 425 -32.88 -3.74 24.88
C GLU A 425 -31.84 -3.45 23.80
N TYR A 426 -31.55 -4.44 22.94
CA TYR A 426 -30.74 -4.23 21.75
C TYR A 426 -31.45 -3.27 20.80
N ARG A 427 -30.79 -2.16 20.47
CA ARG A 427 -31.25 -1.22 19.45
C ARG A 427 -30.16 -1.09 18.40
N SER A 428 -30.50 -1.34 17.14
CA SER A 428 -29.57 -1.23 16.01
C SER A 428 -28.93 0.17 15.90
N GLY A 429 -29.62 1.22 16.38
CA GLY A 429 -29.08 2.58 16.46
C GLY A 429 -27.88 2.72 17.41
N ALA A 430 -27.77 1.89 18.45
CA ALA A 430 -26.67 1.92 19.39
C ALA A 430 -25.33 1.54 18.73
N VAL A 431 -25.34 0.60 17.77
CA VAL A 431 -24.16 0.25 16.94
C VAL A 431 -23.66 1.48 16.18
N ARG A 432 -24.55 2.27 15.61
CA ARG A 432 -24.17 3.40 14.75
C ARG A 432 -23.74 4.63 15.54
N VAL A 433 -24.40 4.87 16.67
CA VAL A 433 -23.92 5.89 17.64
C VAL A 433 -22.56 5.49 18.19
N GLY A 434 -22.39 4.20 18.53
CA GLY A 434 -21.10 3.63 18.91
C GLY A 434 -20.03 3.85 17.83
N TRP A 435 -20.35 3.60 16.56
CA TRP A 435 -19.45 3.87 15.43
C TRP A 435 -18.97 5.31 15.43
N VAL A 436 -19.91 6.26 15.43
CA VAL A 436 -19.57 7.67 15.30
C VAL A 436 -18.83 8.19 16.53
N ALA A 437 -19.25 7.78 17.73
CA ALA A 437 -18.55 8.11 18.96
C ALA A 437 -17.13 7.55 18.98
N GLY A 438 -16.95 6.30 18.53
CA GLY A 438 -15.65 5.67 18.39
C GLY A 438 -14.77 6.39 17.37
N THR A 439 -15.30 6.75 16.20
CA THR A 439 -14.53 7.51 15.20
C THR A 439 -14.15 8.89 15.71
N ALA A 440 -15.08 9.62 16.32
CA ALA A 440 -14.76 10.91 16.93
C ALA A 440 -13.70 10.79 18.03
N ALA A 441 -13.76 9.74 18.87
CA ALA A 441 -12.77 9.48 19.90
C ALA A 441 -11.40 9.11 19.31
N GLY A 442 -11.37 8.30 18.25
CA GLY A 442 -10.12 7.94 17.55
C GLY A 442 -9.46 9.16 16.92
N LEU A 443 -10.23 10.00 16.23
CA LEU A 443 -9.77 11.26 15.65
C LEU A 443 -9.27 12.24 16.73
N ALA A 444 -10.01 12.40 17.82
CA ALA A 444 -9.58 13.23 18.94
C ALA A 444 -8.30 12.69 19.61
N LEU A 445 -8.12 11.36 19.62
CA LEU A 445 -6.90 10.74 20.14
C LEU A 445 -5.71 10.99 19.22
N THR A 446 -5.88 10.98 17.90
CA THR A 446 -4.76 11.21 16.98
C THR A 446 -4.26 12.65 17.02
N GLU A 447 -5.13 13.63 17.28
CA GLU A 447 -4.74 15.01 17.57
C GLU A 447 -3.83 15.12 18.81
N LEU A 448 -4.07 14.29 19.83
CA LEU A 448 -3.26 14.27 21.05
C LEU A 448 -1.98 13.43 20.88
N ARG A 449 -2.06 12.38 20.07
CA ARG A 449 -0.98 11.43 19.84
C ARG A 449 -1.13 10.86 18.43
N PRO A 450 -0.39 11.40 17.45
CA PRO A 450 -0.48 10.96 16.05
C PRO A 450 -0.37 9.44 15.98
N ALA A 451 -1.37 8.82 15.35
CA ALA A 451 -1.35 7.39 15.14
C ALA A 451 -0.64 7.09 13.81
N SER A 452 0.07 5.98 13.69
CA SER A 452 0.53 5.49 12.37
C SER A 452 -0.51 4.55 11.75
N VAL A 453 -0.44 4.32 10.43
CA VAL A 453 -1.25 3.28 9.77
C VAL A 453 -1.04 1.91 10.43
N GLN A 454 0.20 1.64 10.83
CA GLN A 454 0.59 0.41 11.51
C GLN A 454 -0.05 0.29 12.91
N GLN A 455 -0.06 1.37 13.69
CA GLN A 455 -0.78 1.41 14.96
C GLN A 455 -2.27 1.16 14.76
N SER A 456 -2.87 1.77 13.73
CA SER A 456 -4.27 1.55 13.38
C SER A 456 -4.55 0.09 13.03
N PHE A 457 -3.70 -0.52 12.21
CA PHE A 457 -3.80 -1.92 11.85
C PHE A 457 -3.75 -2.83 13.07
N PHE A 458 -2.73 -2.69 13.93
CA PHE A 458 -2.61 -3.53 15.12
C PHE A 458 -3.72 -3.28 16.14
N THR A 459 -4.22 -2.05 16.25
CA THR A 459 -5.40 -1.73 17.07
C THR A 459 -6.61 -2.50 16.57
N ALA A 460 -6.91 -2.44 15.28
CA ALA A 460 -8.05 -3.16 14.66
C ALA A 460 -7.92 -4.66 14.85
N TYR A 461 -6.71 -5.15 14.60
CA TYR A 461 -6.35 -6.54 14.68
C TYR A 461 -6.47 -7.07 16.12
N GLY A 462 -5.93 -6.33 17.09
CA GLY A 462 -6.03 -6.66 18.51
C GLY A 462 -7.48 -6.61 19.00
N ALA A 463 -8.27 -5.64 18.55
CA ALA A 463 -9.69 -5.55 18.85
C ALA A 463 -10.44 -6.77 18.32
N ALA A 464 -10.24 -7.13 17.04
CA ALA A 464 -10.88 -8.27 16.41
C ALA A 464 -10.49 -9.60 17.09
N ALA A 465 -9.20 -9.82 17.35
CA ALA A 465 -8.72 -11.01 18.05
C ALA A 465 -9.26 -11.08 19.48
N GLY A 466 -9.26 -9.96 20.21
CA GLY A 466 -9.80 -9.87 21.56
C GLY A 466 -11.31 -10.16 21.61
N ASN A 467 -12.08 -9.56 20.72
CA ASN A 467 -13.52 -9.81 20.61
C ASN A 467 -13.81 -11.27 20.24
N ALA A 468 -13.08 -11.81 19.26
CA ALA A 468 -13.24 -13.20 18.82
C ALA A 468 -12.89 -14.20 19.94
N LEU A 469 -11.83 -13.96 20.71
CA LEU A 469 -11.49 -14.79 21.87
C LEU A 469 -12.51 -14.64 23.01
N GLY A 470 -12.91 -13.41 23.32
CA GLY A 470 -13.81 -13.10 24.42
C GLY A 470 -15.24 -13.60 24.20
N ALA A 471 -15.72 -13.68 22.95
CA ALA A 471 -16.96 -14.36 22.59
C ALA A 471 -16.76 -15.87 22.37
N GLY A 472 -15.69 -16.24 21.67
CA GLY A 472 -15.45 -17.60 21.20
C GLY A 472 -15.22 -18.60 22.32
N LEU A 473 -14.42 -18.25 23.34
CA LEU A 473 -14.12 -19.16 24.44
C LEU A 473 -15.36 -19.50 25.29
N PRO A 474 -16.20 -18.54 25.72
CA PRO A 474 -17.46 -18.87 26.38
C PRO A 474 -18.39 -19.73 25.52
N MET A 475 -18.52 -19.42 24.22
CA MET A 475 -19.34 -20.19 23.28
C MET A 475 -18.85 -21.63 23.15
N LEU A 476 -17.54 -21.82 22.98
CA LEU A 476 -16.91 -23.12 22.87
C LEU A 476 -17.09 -23.95 24.16
N ALA A 477 -17.06 -23.27 25.32
CA ALA A 477 -17.37 -23.86 26.63
C ALA A 477 -18.87 -24.16 26.85
N GLY A 478 -19.74 -23.92 25.86
CA GLY A 478 -21.18 -24.21 25.92
C GLY A 478 -22.02 -23.14 26.59
N THR A 479 -21.50 -21.91 26.72
CA THR A 479 -22.27 -20.79 27.28
C THR A 479 -23.31 -20.29 26.27
N LYS A 480 -24.59 -20.48 26.59
CA LYS A 480 -25.71 -19.98 25.77
C LYS A 480 -26.21 -18.59 26.16
N LYS A 481 -25.70 -18.03 27.26
CA LYS A 481 -26.14 -16.73 27.78
C LYS A 481 -25.37 -15.62 27.05
N GLU A 482 -26.02 -14.99 26.07
CA GLU A 482 -25.47 -13.83 25.33
C GLU A 482 -24.88 -12.76 26.24
N ARG A 483 -25.52 -12.52 27.39
CA ARG A 483 -25.02 -11.61 28.41
C ARG A 483 -23.62 -11.96 28.91
N VAL A 484 -23.35 -13.23 29.17
CA VAL A 484 -22.04 -13.68 29.66
C VAL A 484 -21.00 -13.51 28.56
N MET A 485 -21.37 -13.80 27.31
CA MET A 485 -20.50 -13.60 26.14
C MET A 485 -20.16 -12.11 25.97
N ALA A 486 -21.15 -11.23 25.97
CA ALA A 486 -20.95 -9.79 25.84
C ALA A 486 -20.08 -9.21 26.97
N ARG A 487 -20.27 -9.65 28.22
CA ARG A 487 -19.49 -9.20 29.39
C ARG A 487 -18.02 -9.59 29.33
N VAL A 488 -17.67 -10.66 28.63
CA VAL A 488 -16.27 -11.09 28.44
C VAL A 488 -15.70 -10.47 27.15
N MET A 489 -16.46 -10.53 26.07
CA MET A 489 -16.07 -10.01 24.76
C MET A 489 -15.68 -8.53 24.79
N LEU A 490 -16.52 -7.67 25.37
CA LEU A 490 -16.28 -6.22 25.37
C LEU A 490 -14.96 -5.80 26.04
N PRO A 491 -14.66 -6.19 27.30
CA PRO A 491 -13.39 -5.82 27.91
C PRO A 491 -12.19 -6.49 27.24
N VAL A 492 -12.33 -7.70 26.70
CA VAL A 492 -11.22 -8.40 26.02
C VAL A 492 -10.94 -7.78 24.65
N GLY A 493 -11.97 -7.37 23.91
CA GLY A 493 -11.86 -6.59 22.66
C GLY A 493 -11.17 -5.26 22.89
N ALA A 494 -11.66 -4.47 23.85
CA ALA A 494 -11.04 -3.18 24.20
C ALA A 494 -9.58 -3.34 24.69
N ALA A 495 -9.29 -4.36 25.51
CA ALA A 495 -7.93 -4.66 25.94
C ALA A 495 -7.05 -5.11 24.76
N GLY A 496 -7.59 -5.88 23.83
CA GLY A 496 -6.91 -6.28 22.60
C GLY A 496 -6.60 -5.06 21.71
N ALA A 497 -7.55 -4.14 21.55
CA ALA A 497 -7.35 -2.90 20.81
C ALA A 497 -6.21 -2.06 21.41
N ALA A 498 -6.23 -1.87 22.73
CA ALA A 498 -5.20 -1.15 23.46
C ALA A 498 -3.84 -1.85 23.38
N ALA A 499 -3.80 -3.17 23.54
CA ALA A 499 -2.56 -3.95 23.40
C ALA A 499 -1.99 -3.85 21.98
N GLY A 500 -2.84 -3.90 20.96
CA GLY A 500 -2.47 -3.69 19.57
C GLY A 500 -1.87 -2.31 19.32
N TYR A 501 -2.52 -1.25 19.81
CA TYR A 501 -2.00 0.11 19.73
C TYR A 501 -0.61 0.25 20.36
N LEU A 502 -0.43 -0.29 21.58
CA LEU A 502 0.83 -0.20 22.31
C LEU A 502 1.94 -1.08 21.73
N ALA A 503 1.59 -2.23 21.14
CA ALA A 503 2.55 -3.16 20.55
C ALA A 503 3.02 -2.72 19.17
N ALA A 504 2.27 -1.88 18.47
CA ALA A 504 2.59 -1.46 17.11
C ALA A 504 3.97 -0.80 16.97
N ASP A 505 4.38 0.00 17.96
CA ASP A 505 5.71 0.63 17.98
C ASP A 505 6.86 -0.39 18.08
N GLN A 506 6.56 -1.61 18.53
CA GLN A 506 7.53 -2.69 18.71
C GLN A 506 7.50 -3.71 17.55
N LEU A 507 6.51 -3.65 16.67
CA LEU A 507 6.24 -4.65 15.64
C LEU A 507 6.24 -3.99 14.26
N SER A 508 7.39 -3.82 13.60
CA SER A 508 7.45 -3.24 12.25
C SER A 508 6.69 -4.09 11.23
N VAL A 509 5.69 -3.52 10.56
CA VAL A 509 4.94 -4.20 9.48
C VAL A 509 5.61 -3.88 8.16
N GLU A 510 6.83 -4.38 7.98
CA GLU A 510 7.56 -4.22 6.72
C GLU A 510 7.64 -5.54 5.98
N GLY A 511 7.49 -5.48 4.66
CA GLY A 511 7.67 -6.63 3.77
C GLY A 511 6.77 -7.83 4.12
N GLY A 512 7.37 -8.84 4.73
CA GLY A 512 6.74 -10.12 4.97
C GLY A 512 5.71 -10.18 6.08
N ASP A 513 5.91 -9.38 7.12
CA ASP A 513 5.05 -9.34 8.29
C ASP A 513 3.66 -8.82 7.95
N GLY A 514 3.63 -7.77 7.13
CA GLY A 514 2.38 -7.25 6.57
C GLY A 514 1.66 -8.29 5.73
N ALA A 515 2.38 -9.01 4.87
CA ALA A 515 1.75 -10.01 4.03
C ALA A 515 1.16 -11.17 4.85
N LEU A 516 1.86 -11.65 5.88
CA LEU A 516 1.32 -12.67 6.80
C LEU A 516 0.05 -12.20 7.52
N LEU A 517 -0.01 -10.92 7.88
CA LEU A 517 -1.17 -10.34 8.53
C LEU A 517 -2.34 -10.10 7.53
N TYR A 518 -2.08 -9.51 6.37
CA TYR A 518 -3.10 -9.19 5.37
C TYR A 518 -3.65 -10.42 4.65
N ILE A 519 -2.85 -11.47 4.50
CA ILE A 519 -3.20 -12.66 3.73
C ILE A 519 -3.44 -13.86 4.64
N GLY A 520 -2.62 -14.05 5.66
CA GLY A 520 -2.75 -15.18 6.60
C GLY A 520 -4.00 -15.10 7.45
N VAL A 521 -4.40 -13.91 7.92
CA VAL A 521 -5.59 -13.75 8.77
C VAL A 521 -6.89 -14.11 8.03
N PRO A 522 -7.15 -13.61 6.80
CA PRO A 522 -8.29 -14.07 6.00
C PRO A 522 -8.32 -15.59 5.78
N ILE A 523 -7.16 -16.21 5.56
CA ILE A 523 -7.07 -17.68 5.39
C ILE A 523 -7.45 -18.40 6.67
N VAL A 524 -6.89 -17.97 7.81
CA VAL A 524 -7.21 -18.51 9.13
C VAL A 524 -8.71 -18.39 9.40
N LEU A 525 -9.33 -17.25 9.07
CA LEU A 525 -10.77 -17.05 9.21
C LEU A 525 -11.56 -18.03 8.32
N ALA A 526 -11.19 -18.15 7.05
CA ALA A 526 -11.85 -19.06 6.11
C ALA A 526 -11.74 -20.53 6.56
N HIS A 527 -10.56 -20.96 7.01
CA HIS A 527 -10.33 -22.32 7.53
C HIS A 527 -11.13 -22.58 8.79
N ASN A 528 -11.11 -21.67 9.77
CA ASN A 528 -11.88 -21.85 11.00
C ASN A 528 -13.39 -21.83 10.73
N ALA A 529 -13.88 -21.04 9.76
CA ALA A 529 -15.29 -21.03 9.39
C ALA A 529 -15.72 -22.36 8.77
N ALA A 530 -14.89 -22.90 7.87
CA ALA A 530 -15.14 -24.19 7.23
C ALA A 530 -14.98 -25.37 8.21
N LEU A 531 -14.01 -25.32 9.14
CA LEU A 531 -13.87 -26.28 10.24
C LEU A 531 -15.09 -26.26 11.15
N ALA A 532 -15.52 -25.08 11.60
CA ALA A 532 -16.69 -24.92 12.45
C ALA A 532 -17.96 -25.44 11.77
N SER A 533 -18.22 -25.02 10.52
CA SER A 533 -19.37 -25.48 9.75
C SER A 533 -19.32 -26.98 9.47
N GLY A 534 -18.14 -27.51 9.14
CA GLY A 534 -17.92 -28.93 8.88
C GLY A 534 -18.19 -29.79 10.11
N LEU A 535 -17.60 -29.41 11.24
CA LEU A 535 -17.77 -30.12 12.51
C LEU A 535 -19.19 -30.01 13.07
N ASN A 536 -19.85 -28.86 12.94
CA ASN A 536 -21.26 -28.69 13.32
C ASN A 536 -22.19 -29.66 12.58
N ARG A 537 -21.83 -30.05 11.34
CA ARG A 537 -22.63 -30.97 10.53
C ARG A 537 -22.27 -32.43 10.73
N LEU A 538 -21.08 -32.73 11.24
CA LEU A 538 -20.55 -34.10 11.37
C LEU A 538 -20.46 -34.61 12.81
N THR A 539 -20.61 -33.73 13.80
CA THR A 539 -20.48 -34.04 15.23
C THR A 539 -21.63 -33.43 16.03
N ASP A 540 -21.75 -33.79 17.31
CA ASP A 540 -22.74 -33.22 18.24
C ASP A 540 -22.37 -31.81 18.76
N LEU A 541 -21.43 -31.10 18.09
CA LEU A 541 -21.16 -29.70 18.41
C LEU A 541 -22.44 -28.90 18.22
N GLN A 542 -22.95 -28.30 19.30
CA GLN A 542 -24.10 -27.41 19.20
C GLN A 542 -23.69 -26.16 18.40
N GLY A 543 -24.62 -25.55 17.66
CA GLY A 543 -24.32 -24.43 16.76
C GLY A 543 -23.55 -23.27 17.43
N ASP A 544 -23.80 -23.01 18.71
CA ASP A 544 -23.05 -22.02 19.50
C ASP A 544 -21.59 -22.44 19.70
N GLN A 545 -21.32 -23.71 19.99
CA GLN A 545 -19.97 -24.23 20.18
C GLN A 545 -19.17 -24.24 18.87
N ALA A 546 -19.82 -24.50 17.73
CA ALA A 546 -19.19 -24.37 16.42
C ALA A 546 -18.82 -22.91 16.13
N THR A 547 -19.72 -21.97 16.41
CA THR A 547 -19.42 -20.53 16.30
C THR A 547 -18.29 -20.14 17.26
N GLY A 548 -18.29 -20.71 18.47
CA GLY A 548 -17.21 -20.52 19.44
C GLY A 548 -15.86 -21.02 18.95
N LEU A 549 -15.83 -22.20 18.30
CA LEU A 549 -14.64 -22.75 17.67
C LEU A 549 -14.14 -21.84 16.56
N PHE A 550 -15.03 -21.35 15.69
CA PHE A 550 -14.67 -20.41 14.64
C PHE A 550 -14.03 -19.15 15.22
N LEU A 551 -14.66 -18.50 16.19
CA LEU A 551 -14.19 -17.24 16.76
C LEU A 551 -12.90 -17.43 17.56
N ALA A 552 -12.83 -18.42 18.46
CA ALA A 552 -11.63 -18.68 19.26
C ALA A 552 -10.45 -19.14 18.38
N GLY A 553 -10.70 -20.04 17.44
CA GLY A 553 -9.70 -20.51 16.48
C GLY A 553 -9.19 -19.39 15.59
N SER A 554 -10.07 -18.48 15.15
CA SER A 554 -9.66 -17.32 14.35
C SER A 554 -8.86 -16.32 15.16
N GLY A 555 -9.25 -16.02 16.41
CA GLY A 555 -8.50 -15.15 17.30
C GLY A 555 -7.11 -15.70 17.63
N LEU A 556 -7.00 -16.99 17.94
CA LEU A 556 -5.71 -17.65 18.20
C LEU A 556 -4.84 -17.76 16.94
N GLY A 557 -5.43 -18.15 15.81
CA GLY A 557 -4.72 -18.30 14.55
C GLY A 557 -4.23 -16.96 14.00
N ALA A 558 -5.03 -15.90 14.18
CA ALA A 558 -4.56 -14.54 13.97
C ALA A 558 -3.33 -14.30 14.85
N LEU A 559 -3.43 -14.33 16.19
CA LEU A 559 -2.30 -14.06 17.09
C LEU A 559 -1.05 -14.89 16.75
N GLY A 560 -1.23 -16.15 16.33
CA GLY A 560 -0.16 -17.01 15.80
C GLY A 560 0.48 -16.46 14.53
N ALA A 561 -0.30 -15.97 13.57
CA ALA A 561 0.21 -15.30 12.36
C ALA A 561 1.02 -14.03 12.69
N ALA A 562 0.55 -13.20 13.64
CA ALA A 562 1.31 -12.04 14.11
C ALA A 562 2.64 -12.44 14.80
N ALA A 563 2.60 -13.47 15.66
CA ALA A 563 3.79 -13.98 16.33
C ALA A 563 4.79 -14.63 15.35
N LEU A 564 4.28 -15.28 14.30
CA LEU A 564 5.09 -15.85 13.23
C LEU A 564 5.74 -14.76 12.37
N GLY A 565 5.02 -13.69 12.02
CA GLY A 565 5.60 -12.52 11.35
C GLY A 565 6.83 -12.01 12.10
N ALA A 566 6.69 -11.75 13.41
CA ALA A 566 7.81 -11.31 14.24
C ALA A 566 9.01 -12.29 14.34
N LYS A 567 8.89 -13.52 13.81
CA LYS A 567 9.95 -14.55 13.80
C LYS A 567 10.40 -14.96 12.40
N THR A 568 9.66 -14.61 11.36
CA THR A 568 9.90 -15.05 9.98
C THR A 568 9.79 -13.85 9.06
N ASP A 569 10.71 -13.71 8.12
CA ASP A 569 10.69 -12.62 7.13
C ASP A 569 10.31 -13.15 5.73
N PRO A 570 9.08 -13.67 5.51
CA PRO A 570 8.69 -14.18 4.22
C PRO A 570 8.29 -13.02 3.31
N THR A 571 8.96 -12.78 2.19
CA THR A 571 8.55 -11.75 1.23
C THR A 571 7.05 -11.79 0.90
N ALA A 572 6.43 -10.63 0.61
CA ALA A 572 4.99 -10.59 0.31
C ALA A 572 4.56 -11.54 -0.82
N ALA A 573 5.45 -11.77 -1.79
CA ALA A 573 5.23 -12.71 -2.87
C ALA A 573 5.22 -14.18 -2.40
N GLN A 574 6.04 -14.53 -1.40
CA GLN A 574 6.03 -15.88 -0.80
C GLN A 574 4.73 -16.15 -0.07
N VAL A 575 4.26 -15.19 0.74
CA VAL A 575 2.99 -15.31 1.46
C VAL A 575 1.81 -15.38 0.49
N ALA A 576 1.78 -14.53 -0.54
CA ALA A 576 0.74 -14.56 -1.57
C ALA A 576 0.72 -15.89 -2.35
N LEU A 577 1.89 -16.48 -2.61
CA LEU A 577 1.98 -17.79 -3.25
C LEU A 577 1.44 -18.90 -2.33
N VAL A 578 1.82 -18.92 -1.04
CA VAL A 578 1.29 -19.89 -0.07
C VAL A 578 -0.24 -19.77 0.03
N ALA A 579 -0.74 -18.54 0.11
CA ALA A 579 -2.15 -18.24 0.13
C ALA A 579 -2.91 -18.70 -1.12
N SER A 580 -2.36 -18.41 -2.29
CA SER A 580 -2.89 -18.90 -3.56
C SER A 580 -2.95 -20.43 -3.56
N ALA A 581 -1.93 -21.12 -3.06
CA ALA A 581 -1.95 -22.57 -2.96
C ALA A 581 -3.06 -23.07 -2.04
N GLY A 582 -3.32 -22.40 -0.93
CA GLY A 582 -4.47 -22.67 -0.07
C GLY A 582 -5.80 -22.47 -0.79
N ALA A 583 -5.96 -21.36 -1.51
CA ALA A 583 -7.17 -21.09 -2.29
C ALA A 583 -7.41 -22.16 -3.37
N TRP A 584 -6.37 -22.58 -4.09
CA TRP A 584 -6.47 -23.68 -5.04
C TRP A 584 -6.77 -25.02 -4.35
N GLY A 585 -6.19 -25.28 -3.19
CA GLY A 585 -6.49 -26.49 -2.42
C GLY A 585 -7.95 -26.55 -1.98
N ALA A 586 -8.50 -25.43 -1.51
CA ALA A 586 -9.92 -25.31 -1.22
C ALA A 586 -10.78 -25.49 -2.49
N TRP A 587 -10.41 -24.85 -3.60
CA TRP A 587 -11.10 -24.98 -4.89
C TRP A 587 -11.18 -26.43 -5.35
N TYR A 588 -10.05 -27.14 -5.39
CA TYR A 588 -10.02 -28.55 -5.77
C TYR A 588 -10.73 -29.43 -4.74
N GLY A 589 -10.58 -29.16 -3.44
CA GLY A 589 -11.19 -29.96 -2.39
C GLY A 589 -12.70 -29.86 -2.28
N VAL A 590 -13.29 -28.74 -2.75
CA VAL A 590 -14.75 -28.56 -2.83
C VAL A 590 -15.30 -29.04 -4.17
N LEU A 591 -14.68 -28.67 -5.29
CA LEU A 591 -15.22 -29.00 -6.60
C LEU A 591 -15.03 -30.47 -7.00
N THR A 592 -13.99 -31.15 -6.51
CA THR A 592 -13.71 -32.55 -6.90
C THR A 592 -14.85 -33.49 -6.50
N PRO A 593 -15.33 -33.48 -5.24
CA PRO A 593 -16.49 -34.28 -4.88
C PRO A 593 -17.77 -33.90 -5.65
N ILE A 594 -18.00 -32.61 -5.90
CA ILE A 594 -19.17 -32.12 -6.67
C ILE A 594 -19.11 -32.66 -8.11
N ALA A 595 -17.97 -32.52 -8.78
CA ALA A 595 -17.78 -32.98 -10.16
C ALA A 595 -17.90 -34.50 -10.29
N LEU A 596 -17.44 -35.24 -9.29
CA LEU A 596 -17.53 -36.70 -9.23
C LEU A 596 -18.89 -37.21 -8.73
N ASN A 597 -19.82 -36.31 -8.38
CA ASN A 597 -21.10 -36.64 -7.75
C ASN A 597 -20.94 -37.59 -6.56
N ILE A 598 -19.90 -37.35 -5.76
CA ILE A 598 -19.71 -38.09 -4.51
C ILE A 598 -20.73 -37.53 -3.53
N ASP A 599 -21.69 -38.37 -3.15
CA ASP A 599 -22.71 -38.03 -2.17
C ASP A 599 -22.04 -37.83 -0.80
N THR A 600 -21.58 -36.60 -0.56
CA THR A 600 -20.82 -36.21 0.61
C THR A 600 -21.64 -35.19 1.36
N PRO A 601 -21.89 -35.39 2.66
CA PRO A 601 -22.51 -34.36 3.48
C PRO A 601 -21.72 -33.05 3.31
N ASP A 602 -22.40 -31.93 3.18
CA ASP A 602 -21.78 -30.61 3.04
C ASP A 602 -20.66 -30.34 4.05
N GLY A 603 -20.77 -30.91 5.27
CA GLY A 603 -19.72 -30.80 6.27
C GLY A 603 -18.42 -31.53 5.90
N ALA A 604 -18.52 -32.70 5.27
CA ALA A 604 -17.37 -33.44 4.76
C ALA A 604 -16.74 -32.74 3.54
N LEU A 605 -17.56 -32.10 2.69
CA LEU A 605 -17.09 -31.25 1.58
C LEU A 605 -16.27 -30.05 2.06
N MET A 606 -16.72 -29.41 3.15
CA MET A 606 -16.00 -28.29 3.76
C MET A 606 -14.68 -28.75 4.39
N LEU A 607 -14.67 -29.88 5.09
CA LEU A 607 -13.45 -30.43 5.68
C LEU A 607 -12.45 -30.93 4.62
N SER A 608 -12.91 -31.50 3.50
CA SER A 608 -12.04 -31.86 2.38
C SER A 608 -11.41 -30.63 1.72
N GLY A 609 -12.21 -29.55 1.58
CA GLY A 609 -11.72 -28.25 1.12
C GLY A 609 -10.60 -27.69 2.01
N VAL A 610 -10.81 -27.64 3.32
CA VAL A 610 -9.80 -27.16 4.29
C VAL A 610 -8.56 -28.05 4.30
N GLY A 611 -8.75 -29.38 4.37
CA GLY A 611 -7.62 -30.31 4.43
C GLY A 611 -6.70 -30.24 3.21
N LEU A 612 -7.28 -30.05 2.01
CA LEU A 612 -6.49 -29.86 0.79
C LEU A 612 -5.88 -28.45 0.69
N ALA A 613 -6.56 -27.42 1.19
CA ALA A 613 -6.01 -26.07 1.30
C ALA A 613 -4.75 -26.06 2.19
N ASP A 614 -4.83 -26.61 3.40
CA ASP A 614 -3.70 -26.71 4.33
C ASP A 614 -2.55 -27.55 3.74
N GLY A 615 -2.88 -28.69 3.11
CA GLY A 615 -1.89 -29.55 2.46
C GLY A 615 -1.11 -28.82 1.36
N LEU A 616 -1.79 -28.07 0.49
CA LEU A 616 -1.13 -27.30 -0.57
C LEU A 616 -0.39 -26.07 -0.05
N MET A 617 -0.88 -25.41 1.00
CA MET A 617 -0.14 -24.34 1.68
C MET A 617 1.19 -24.85 2.23
N VAL A 618 1.18 -25.96 2.98
CA VAL A 618 2.38 -26.58 3.55
C VAL A 618 3.34 -27.03 2.44
N ALA A 619 2.84 -27.72 1.41
CA ALA A 619 3.65 -28.16 0.29
C ALA A 619 4.33 -26.98 -0.42
N THR A 620 3.61 -25.88 -0.60
CA THR A 620 4.13 -24.67 -1.25
C THR A 620 5.14 -23.93 -0.37
N ALA A 621 4.90 -23.82 0.93
CA ALA A 621 5.85 -23.25 1.87
C ALA A 621 7.16 -24.08 1.92
N LEU A 622 7.06 -25.41 1.91
CA LEU A 622 8.22 -26.30 1.82
C LEU A 622 8.95 -26.17 0.47
N ALA A 623 8.22 -26.00 -0.63
CA ALA A 623 8.80 -25.80 -1.96
C ALA A 623 9.49 -24.43 -2.12
N GLN A 624 9.16 -23.46 -1.26
CA GLN A 624 9.85 -22.17 -1.21
C GLN A 624 11.15 -22.21 -0.40
N LEU A 625 11.43 -23.30 0.34
CA LEU A 625 12.70 -23.44 1.06
C LEU A 625 13.87 -23.36 0.08
N PRO A 626 15.04 -22.85 0.51
CA PRO A 626 16.21 -22.69 -0.37
C PRO A 626 16.64 -23.96 -1.11
N ALA A 627 16.36 -25.14 -0.54
CA ALA A 627 16.66 -26.44 -1.12
C ALA A 627 15.84 -26.76 -2.40
N VAL A 628 14.64 -26.20 -2.54
CA VAL A 628 13.75 -26.42 -3.70
C VAL A 628 13.67 -25.17 -4.58
N GLY A 629 13.72 -23.98 -3.97
CA GLY A 629 13.95 -22.72 -4.68
C GLY A 629 12.80 -22.23 -5.56
N LEU A 630 11.55 -22.64 -5.28
CA LEU A 630 10.39 -22.14 -6.02
C LEU A 630 10.24 -20.63 -5.80
N LYS A 631 10.39 -19.85 -6.88
CA LYS A 631 10.22 -18.39 -6.83
C LYS A 631 8.74 -18.06 -7.06
N PRO A 632 8.10 -17.22 -6.22
CA PRO A 632 6.70 -16.82 -6.43
C PRO A 632 6.39 -16.33 -7.84
N ARG A 633 7.32 -15.57 -8.44
CA ARG A 633 7.18 -15.03 -9.80
C ARG A 633 7.00 -16.10 -10.87
N SER A 634 7.61 -17.28 -10.72
CA SER A 634 7.47 -18.37 -11.70
C SER A 634 6.12 -19.08 -11.61
N THR A 635 5.23 -18.67 -10.72
CA THR A 635 3.89 -19.27 -10.56
C THR A 635 2.76 -18.40 -11.09
N LEU A 636 3.03 -17.13 -11.41
CA LEU A 636 2.00 -16.16 -11.81
C LEU A 636 1.34 -16.52 -13.15
N ALA A 637 2.13 -16.87 -14.17
CA ALA A 637 1.60 -17.33 -15.44
C ALA A 637 0.79 -18.65 -15.32
N PRO A 638 1.27 -19.69 -14.61
CA PRO A 638 0.46 -20.86 -14.27
C PRO A 638 -0.90 -20.53 -13.67
N GLN A 639 -0.95 -19.63 -12.67
CA GLN A 639 -2.20 -19.25 -11.99
C GLN A 639 -3.16 -18.50 -12.92
N LEU A 640 -2.67 -17.54 -13.72
CA LEU A 640 -3.52 -16.81 -14.67
C LEU A 640 -4.12 -17.73 -15.73
N PHE A 641 -3.33 -18.65 -16.26
CA PHE A 641 -3.82 -19.62 -17.23
C PHE A 641 -4.81 -20.58 -16.57
N ALA A 642 -4.61 -20.96 -15.30
CA ALA A 642 -5.57 -21.76 -14.55
C ALA A 642 -6.91 -21.04 -14.37
N VAL A 643 -6.93 -19.76 -14.01
CA VAL A 643 -8.18 -18.98 -13.92
C VAL A 643 -8.87 -18.87 -15.28
N GLY A 644 -8.11 -18.54 -16.33
CA GLY A 644 -8.64 -18.47 -17.70
C GLY A 644 -9.20 -19.82 -18.16
N GLY A 645 -8.47 -20.89 -17.91
CA GLY A 645 -8.89 -22.26 -18.19
C GLY A 645 -10.16 -22.64 -17.43
N ALA A 646 -10.22 -22.36 -16.12
CA ALA A 646 -11.41 -22.63 -15.29
C ALA A 646 -12.64 -21.90 -15.83
N THR A 647 -12.47 -20.64 -16.23
CA THR A 647 -13.54 -19.81 -16.78
C THR A 647 -14.01 -20.35 -18.12
N LEU A 648 -13.09 -20.65 -19.04
CA LEU A 648 -13.42 -21.20 -20.35
C LEU A 648 -14.05 -22.59 -20.25
N GLY A 649 -13.56 -23.42 -19.33
CA GLY A 649 -14.11 -24.75 -19.07
C GLY A 649 -15.51 -24.70 -18.48
N ALA A 650 -15.74 -23.84 -17.48
CA ALA A 650 -17.06 -23.63 -16.89
C ALA A 650 -18.05 -23.07 -17.92
N LEU A 651 -17.64 -22.04 -18.69
CA LEU A 651 -18.46 -21.41 -19.72
C LEU A 651 -18.80 -22.40 -20.84
N GLY A 652 -17.79 -23.13 -21.35
CA GLY A 652 -17.99 -24.10 -22.41
C GLY A 652 -19.00 -25.19 -22.03
N VAL A 653 -18.97 -25.65 -20.78
CA VAL A 653 -19.96 -26.61 -20.29
C VAL A 653 -21.32 -25.95 -20.03
N ALA A 654 -21.36 -24.77 -19.43
CA ALA A 654 -22.60 -24.03 -19.15
C ALA A 654 -23.41 -23.69 -20.42
N LEU A 655 -22.76 -23.54 -21.58
CA LEU A 655 -23.43 -23.36 -22.86
C LEU A 655 -24.18 -24.61 -23.35
N THR A 656 -23.90 -25.77 -22.75
CA THR A 656 -24.43 -27.08 -23.19
C THR A 656 -25.29 -27.77 -22.13
N THR A 657 -25.26 -27.30 -20.88
CA THR A 657 -26.00 -27.89 -19.77
C THR A 657 -26.16 -26.94 -18.59
N ASP A 658 -27.28 -27.06 -17.88
CA ASP A 658 -27.54 -26.37 -16.61
C ASP A 658 -27.08 -27.17 -15.38
N SER A 659 -26.47 -28.34 -15.58
CA SER A 659 -26.01 -29.20 -14.48
C SER A 659 -24.79 -28.60 -13.77
N GLY A 660 -24.96 -28.23 -12.50
CA GLY A 660 -23.88 -27.74 -11.64
C GLY A 660 -22.69 -28.71 -11.53
N GLN A 661 -22.94 -30.02 -11.55
CA GLN A 661 -21.87 -31.05 -11.57
C GLN A 661 -21.01 -30.92 -12.82
N ALA A 662 -21.65 -30.83 -14.00
CA ALA A 662 -20.94 -30.76 -15.26
C ALA A 662 -20.14 -29.45 -15.36
N ILE A 663 -20.74 -28.33 -14.92
CA ILE A 663 -20.07 -27.03 -14.88
C ILE A 663 -18.85 -27.06 -13.94
N ALA A 664 -18.98 -27.66 -12.74
CA ALA A 664 -17.87 -27.85 -11.82
C ALA A 664 -16.76 -28.73 -12.42
N GLY A 665 -17.12 -29.80 -13.12
CA GLY A 665 -16.18 -30.65 -13.86
C GLY A 665 -15.44 -29.89 -14.97
N GLY A 666 -16.16 -29.08 -15.74
CA GLY A 666 -15.59 -28.19 -16.76
C GLY A 666 -14.60 -27.19 -16.16
N ALA A 667 -14.95 -26.58 -15.02
CA ALA A 667 -14.09 -25.65 -14.31
C ALA A 667 -12.79 -26.32 -13.79
N LEU A 668 -12.88 -27.54 -13.24
CA LEU A 668 -11.71 -28.29 -12.76
C LEU A 668 -10.76 -28.70 -13.89
N VAL A 669 -11.30 -29.24 -14.98
CA VAL A 669 -10.51 -29.64 -16.15
C VAL A 669 -9.84 -28.41 -16.76
N GLY A 670 -10.62 -27.34 -16.95
CA GLY A 670 -10.13 -26.07 -17.43
C GLY A 670 -8.99 -25.50 -16.58
N ALA A 671 -9.17 -25.46 -15.25
CA ALA A 671 -8.15 -24.98 -14.32
C ALA A 671 -6.85 -25.80 -14.43
N SER A 672 -6.98 -27.12 -14.48
CA SER A 672 -5.84 -28.05 -14.52
C SER A 672 -5.06 -27.92 -15.82
N LEU A 673 -5.75 -27.83 -16.96
CA LEU A 673 -5.13 -27.57 -18.26
C LEU A 673 -4.47 -26.20 -18.30
N GLY A 674 -5.11 -25.19 -17.72
CA GLY A 674 -4.57 -23.86 -17.56
C GLY A 674 -3.26 -23.86 -16.76
N PHE A 675 -3.24 -24.50 -15.59
CA PHE A 675 -2.01 -24.65 -14.80
C PHE A 675 -0.88 -25.32 -15.58
N GLY A 676 -1.17 -26.43 -16.26
CA GLY A 676 -0.20 -27.15 -17.08
C GLY A 676 0.35 -26.27 -18.21
N GLY A 677 -0.55 -25.64 -18.97
CA GLY A 677 -0.20 -24.75 -20.08
C GLY A 677 0.62 -23.54 -19.62
N GLY A 678 0.19 -22.87 -18.56
CA GLY A 678 0.90 -21.72 -17.99
C GLY A 678 2.26 -22.08 -17.41
N THR A 679 2.43 -23.29 -16.86
CA THR A 679 3.72 -23.81 -16.40
C THR A 679 4.67 -24.07 -17.56
N ILE A 680 4.20 -24.74 -18.62
CA ILE A 680 4.99 -24.97 -19.83
C ILE A 680 5.40 -23.64 -20.47
N PHE A 681 4.47 -22.68 -20.54
CA PHE A 681 4.72 -21.34 -21.05
C PHE A 681 5.80 -20.64 -20.24
N GLN A 682 5.68 -20.64 -18.91
CA GLN A 682 6.61 -19.97 -18.00
C GLN A 682 8.01 -20.60 -18.06
N VAL A 683 8.11 -21.93 -18.05
CA VAL A 683 9.39 -22.65 -18.20
C VAL A 683 10.04 -22.35 -19.56
N SER A 684 9.25 -22.31 -20.63
CA SER A 684 9.76 -21.98 -21.97
C SER A 684 10.26 -20.54 -22.03
N ARG A 685 9.51 -19.59 -21.44
CA ARG A 685 9.92 -18.19 -21.34
C ARG A 685 11.23 -18.05 -20.57
N ASP A 686 11.34 -18.67 -19.41
CA ASP A 686 12.53 -18.53 -18.55
C ASP A 686 13.77 -19.18 -19.20
N ARG A 687 13.60 -20.31 -19.91
CA ARG A 687 14.67 -20.91 -20.72
C ARG A 687 15.09 -20.01 -21.89
N ASN A 688 14.14 -19.39 -22.57
CA ASN A 688 14.43 -18.50 -23.69
C ASN A 688 15.10 -17.21 -23.21
N VAL A 689 14.64 -16.61 -22.11
CA VAL A 689 15.30 -15.43 -21.49
C VAL A 689 16.72 -15.76 -21.03
N ALA A 690 16.96 -16.96 -20.49
CA ALA A 690 18.31 -17.38 -20.10
C ALA A 690 19.24 -17.57 -21.32
N LYS A 691 18.72 -18.19 -22.39
CA LYS A 691 19.45 -18.33 -23.67
C LYS A 691 19.68 -16.98 -24.34
N ASP A 692 18.68 -16.12 -24.35
CA ASP A 692 18.76 -14.77 -24.93
C ASP A 692 19.69 -13.88 -24.13
N ARG A 693 19.77 -13.98 -22.80
CA ARG A 693 20.80 -13.24 -22.02
C ARG A 693 22.22 -13.70 -22.33
N GLN A 694 22.45 -14.99 -22.60
CA GLN A 694 23.75 -15.49 -23.05
C GLN A 694 24.05 -15.13 -24.51
N ALA A 695 23.05 -15.07 -25.38
CA ALA A 695 23.20 -14.67 -26.78
C ALA A 695 23.34 -13.14 -26.95
N LEU A 696 22.60 -12.35 -26.16
CA LEU A 696 22.63 -10.87 -26.12
C LEU A 696 23.89 -10.32 -25.47
N ALA A 697 24.60 -11.12 -24.66
CA ALA A 697 25.94 -10.78 -24.17
C ALA A 697 27.02 -10.92 -25.25
N LEU A 698 26.73 -11.59 -26.37
CA LEU A 698 27.67 -11.91 -27.44
C LEU A 698 27.28 -11.32 -28.81
N LEU A 699 26.16 -10.60 -28.92
CA LEU A 699 25.68 -10.02 -30.18
C LEU A 699 25.38 -8.52 -30.03
N PRO A 700 25.75 -7.67 -31.00
CA PRO A 700 25.24 -6.31 -31.08
C PRO A 700 23.72 -6.39 -31.23
N ARG A 701 22.99 -5.72 -30.33
CA ARG A 701 21.54 -5.89 -30.16
C ARG A 701 20.80 -5.61 -31.48
N PRO A 702 19.92 -6.52 -31.94
CA PRO A 702 19.02 -6.21 -33.04
C PRO A 702 17.96 -5.22 -32.56
N ASP A 703 17.90 -4.11 -33.29
CA ASP A 703 17.03 -2.96 -33.09
C ASP A 703 15.56 -3.35 -33.43
N LEU A 704 14.85 -3.95 -32.47
CA LEU A 704 13.45 -4.40 -32.64
C LEU A 704 12.47 -3.25 -32.89
N HIS A 705 12.90 -1.99 -32.73
CA HIS A 705 12.16 -0.80 -33.13
C HIS A 705 11.99 -0.64 -34.65
N ARG A 706 12.62 -1.51 -35.46
CA ARG A 706 12.57 -1.44 -36.93
C ARG A 706 11.65 -2.45 -37.59
N LEU A 707 10.75 -3.15 -36.87
CA LEU A 707 9.67 -3.86 -37.55
C LEU A 707 8.65 -2.83 -38.06
N PRO A 708 8.56 -2.56 -39.38
CA PRO A 708 7.62 -1.57 -39.89
C PRO A 708 6.17 -1.99 -39.60
N GLY A 709 5.36 -1.02 -39.20
CA GLY A 709 3.94 -1.15 -38.88
C GLY A 709 3.60 -1.00 -37.40
N HIS A 710 2.47 -0.37 -37.11
CA HIS A 710 1.84 -0.33 -35.80
C HIS A 710 1.03 -1.60 -35.58
N TRP A 711 1.38 -2.36 -34.54
CA TRP A 711 0.76 -3.62 -34.17
C TRP A 711 -0.26 -3.37 -33.07
N SER A 712 -1.54 -3.56 -33.38
CA SER A 712 -2.63 -3.44 -32.41
C SER A 712 -3.36 -4.78 -32.30
N PRO A 713 -3.28 -5.48 -31.17
CA PRO A 713 -4.23 -6.55 -30.89
C PRO A 713 -5.63 -5.93 -30.70
N SER A 714 -6.65 -6.54 -31.28
CA SER A 714 -8.04 -6.16 -31.09
C SER A 714 -8.88 -7.38 -30.74
N LEU A 715 -9.81 -7.17 -29.81
CA LEU A 715 -10.84 -8.13 -29.43
C LEU A 715 -12.17 -7.45 -29.72
N ALA A 716 -12.95 -8.02 -30.63
CA ALA A 716 -14.26 -7.50 -30.98
C ALA A 716 -15.32 -8.60 -30.79
N PRO A 717 -16.48 -8.27 -30.19
CA PRO A 717 -17.62 -9.17 -30.21
C PRO A 717 -18.05 -9.38 -31.67
N THR A 718 -18.24 -10.65 -32.06
CA THR A 718 -18.68 -11.04 -33.40
C THR A 718 -19.89 -11.95 -33.30
N MET A 719 -20.75 -11.96 -34.31
CA MET A 719 -21.76 -13.00 -34.49
C MET A 719 -21.16 -14.09 -35.38
N MET A 720 -21.26 -15.35 -34.96
CA MET A 720 -20.87 -16.49 -35.78
C MET A 720 -21.92 -16.79 -36.85
N GLU A 721 -21.59 -17.61 -37.86
CA GLU A 721 -22.49 -17.92 -38.99
C GLU A 721 -23.83 -18.57 -38.55
N ASP A 722 -23.86 -19.16 -37.36
CA ASP A 722 -25.06 -19.74 -36.75
C ASP A 722 -25.88 -18.74 -35.91
N GLY A 723 -25.47 -17.48 -35.86
CA GLY A 723 -26.13 -16.41 -35.09
C GLY A 723 -25.81 -16.40 -33.59
N SER A 724 -24.86 -17.23 -33.12
CA SER A 724 -24.38 -17.17 -31.74
C SER A 724 -23.36 -16.04 -31.52
N PRO A 725 -23.35 -15.40 -30.34
CA PRO A 725 -22.33 -14.41 -30.00
C PRO A 725 -20.99 -15.08 -29.70
N GLY A 726 -19.91 -14.60 -30.34
CA GLY A 726 -18.53 -15.02 -30.14
C GLY A 726 -17.57 -13.84 -29.99
N VAL A 727 -16.28 -14.12 -29.79
CA VAL A 727 -15.23 -13.09 -29.70
C VAL A 727 -14.17 -13.37 -30.76
N ALA A 728 -13.98 -12.43 -31.67
CA ALA A 728 -12.89 -12.50 -32.66
C ALA A 728 -11.65 -11.83 -32.07
N MET A 729 -10.52 -12.55 -32.10
CA MET A 729 -9.21 -12.00 -31.76
C MET A 729 -8.42 -11.77 -33.04
N GLY A 730 -8.11 -10.52 -33.33
CA GLY A 730 -7.35 -10.10 -34.49
C GLY A 730 -6.08 -9.37 -34.09
N LEU A 731 -5.00 -9.59 -34.84
CA LEU A 731 -3.79 -8.78 -34.76
C LEU A 731 -3.76 -7.89 -36.00
N THR A 732 -4.00 -6.60 -35.83
CA THR A 732 -3.98 -5.64 -36.94
C THR A 732 -2.61 -4.98 -37.01
N ILE A 733 -1.98 -5.06 -38.17
CA ILE A 733 -0.72 -4.37 -38.47
C ILE A 733 -1.06 -3.24 -39.44
N THR A 734 -0.83 -1.98 -39.03
CA THR A 734 -1.11 -0.80 -39.87
C THR A 734 0.19 -0.08 -40.23
N GLY A 735 0.39 0.24 -41.52
CA GLY A 735 1.59 0.94 -41.99
C GLY A 735 2.74 0.05 -42.47
N LEU A 736 2.43 -1.03 -43.20
CA LEU A 736 3.39 -1.71 -44.08
C LEU A 736 3.47 -1.00 -45.45
#